data_AF-A0A4Y9JG07-F1
#
_entry.id   AF-A0A4Y9JG07-F1
#
_cell.length_a   1.000
_cell.length_b   1.000
_cell.length_c   1.000
_cell.angle_alpha   90.00
_cell.angle_beta   90.00
_cell.angle_gamma   90.00
#
_symmetry.space_group_name_H-M   'P 1'
#
loop_
_entity.id
_entity.type
_entity.pdbx_description
1 polymer ?
#
loop_
_entity_poly.entity_id
_entity_poly.type
_entity_poly.pdbx_seq_one_letter_code
_entity_poly.pdbx_strand_id
1 'polypeptide(L)'
;MLLTIHDTNLRKVAFIDNDKQATLNYFNDTWTRYLETGSSTFDFTVFKKAIISDIGRKRAYNHLNEKAFVSFQYKGKTYLHTIRKIEENEQVIKCYGINLNLELINEYANPYKSPKAMTFKEFCDAMGLLSFSFLKIGMNEISTKKISAEWEGTDTKLNRLLSLAKKFGAEIEFDTHLNADSSIKSFVVNVYHENDYNHQGVGRVSSTILKYGKNLKTLTRTVDKTNVYNMVRPTGRDDQGNTVTISNLGPWSVKNPKGEREFYQSGEGLFAPLSMQMYPAAFTSSTTGDQWIRKDMQVESANPEIIRSTAYRELKKNCYPAVTYEAEGFADLDIGDTVQVHDDGFSPTLLLEMRVSEQAISFTNPANNKTTFSNAKALENRLSGGIQQRLDQMIEDAKPYIIRISTDNGTVFKNGQGQSVVTPTLLKGNRVINSGWRWSVNGEFRTTSSRFIVKASEFNQKMVLEVSAWIGNKEVATEQITFIDTSDGENGLSSYTYYAYSAHADGRDMTTLPVEGSAYIGQATVTNGVRPPSHTDYVWAKFKGDDGKINTQQLEEINQKIESKADNTLTQEQLNALSEKAGIIQAELEAKASMDTVSQWFAEFQQFVKDNAADKTLSEQNLLTLTQRVASIDVNLGDMAQRWSFLDSYMKAGEEGLIIGKNDGSSSVRVSDNRISFYSAGQEVAYISGGVLQIDNGVFTKTLQIGRFREEQYHLNLDMNVIRYVGGI
;
A
#
# COMPACT_ATOMS: atom_id res chain seq x y z
N MET A 1 21.23 35.21 1.85
CA MET A 1 21.40 35.22 3.32
C MET A 1 22.43 36.29 3.67
N LEU A 2 22.22 37.09 4.72
CA LEU A 2 23.19 38.07 5.20
C LEU A 2 24.22 37.40 6.12
N LEU A 3 25.50 37.55 5.81
CA LEU A 3 26.61 37.10 6.65
C LEU A 3 27.27 38.30 7.33
N THR A 4 27.58 38.15 8.62
CA THR A 4 28.38 39.12 9.38
C THR A 4 29.76 38.54 9.63
N ILE A 5 30.81 39.29 9.31
CA ILE A 5 32.20 38.93 9.57
C ILE A 5 32.62 39.58 10.89
N HIS A 6 33.25 38.80 11.76
CA HIS A 6 33.78 39.26 13.04
C HIS A 6 35.29 39.05 13.13
N ASP A 7 35.96 39.96 13.83
CA ASP A 7 37.37 39.81 14.18
C ASP A 7 37.59 38.80 15.34
N THR A 8 38.84 38.64 15.76
CA THR A 8 39.22 37.76 16.89
C THR A 8 38.56 38.10 18.21
N ASN A 9 38.02 39.32 18.35
CA ASN A 9 37.32 39.79 19.55
C ASN A 9 35.81 39.76 19.36
N LEU A 10 35.31 39.09 18.32
CA LEU A 10 33.89 39.01 17.93
C LEU A 10 33.26 40.38 17.62
N ARG A 11 34.06 41.39 17.25
CA ARG A 11 33.55 42.68 16.81
C ARG A 11 33.16 42.57 15.34
N LYS A 12 31.99 43.09 15.00
CA LYS A 12 31.51 43.17 13.61
C LYS A 12 32.45 44.09 12.80
N VAL A 13 33.07 43.54 11.76
CA VAL A 13 34.04 44.27 10.92
C VAL A 13 33.60 44.44 9.47
N ALA A 14 32.75 43.54 8.96
CA ALA A 14 32.22 43.63 7.60
C ALA A 14 30.94 42.79 7.44
N PHE A 15 30.24 43.01 6.33
CA PHE A 15 29.04 42.26 5.94
C PHE A 15 29.18 41.70 4.53
N ILE A 16 28.60 40.52 4.31
CA ILE A 16 28.45 39.89 2.99
C ILE A 16 26.95 39.77 2.74
N ASP A 17 26.49 40.40 1.67
CA ASP A 17 25.08 40.46 1.32
C ASP A 17 24.97 40.33 -0.20
N ASN A 18 24.35 39.25 -0.67
CA ASN A 18 24.20 38.96 -2.10
C ASN A 18 23.17 39.86 -2.78
N ASP A 19 22.27 40.49 -2.00
CA ASP A 19 21.20 41.34 -2.53
C ASP A 19 21.65 42.81 -2.67
N LYS A 20 22.86 43.14 -2.19
CA LYS A 20 23.41 44.50 -2.24
C LYS A 20 24.70 44.55 -3.06
N GLN A 21 24.72 45.44 -4.05
CA GLN A 21 25.90 45.63 -4.91
C GLN A 21 27.10 46.23 -4.16
N ALA A 22 26.85 47.01 -3.11
CA ALA A 22 27.86 47.72 -2.34
C ALA A 22 28.58 46.86 -1.28
N THR A 23 28.21 45.59 -1.12
CA THR A 23 28.79 44.64 -0.16
C THR A 23 29.57 43.54 -0.87
N LEU A 24 30.33 42.74 -0.09
CA LEU A 24 30.85 41.48 -0.58
C LEU A 24 29.69 40.54 -0.94
N ASN A 25 29.94 39.64 -1.88
CA ASN A 25 29.01 38.58 -2.25
C ASN A 25 29.70 37.22 -2.11
N TYR A 26 28.93 36.19 -1.83
CA TYR A 26 29.39 34.81 -1.70
C TYR A 26 28.63 33.86 -2.63
N PHE A 27 29.24 32.72 -2.93
CA PHE A 27 28.72 31.68 -3.81
C PHE A 27 29.33 30.32 -3.43
N ASN A 28 28.86 29.23 -4.05
CA ASN A 28 29.27 27.86 -3.74
C ASN A 28 29.21 27.60 -2.22
N ASP A 29 28.11 28.02 -1.60
CA ASP A 29 27.92 27.89 -0.16
C ASP A 29 27.16 26.62 0.21
N THR A 30 27.59 26.01 1.31
CA THR A 30 26.90 24.88 1.92
C THR A 30 26.98 25.01 3.44
N TRP A 31 25.82 25.14 4.07
CA TRP A 31 25.64 24.99 5.50
C TRP A 31 25.16 23.57 5.81
N THR A 32 25.99 22.77 6.48
CA THR A 32 25.63 21.40 6.84
C THR A 32 25.50 21.26 8.35
N ARG A 33 24.41 20.65 8.80
CA ARG A 33 24.15 20.35 10.22
C ARG A 33 24.12 18.83 10.43
N TYR A 34 24.63 18.38 11.57
CA TYR A 34 24.81 16.96 11.88
C TYR A 34 24.18 16.61 13.23
N LEU A 35 23.30 15.61 13.25
CA LEU A 35 22.73 15.06 14.49
C LEU A 35 23.79 14.32 15.32
N GLU A 36 24.62 13.52 14.66
CA GLU A 36 25.60 12.64 15.32
C GLU A 36 26.60 13.41 16.18
N THR A 37 27.07 14.56 15.69
CA THR A 37 28.03 15.41 16.41
C THR A 37 27.39 16.59 17.12
N GLY A 38 26.10 16.87 16.87
CA GLY A 38 25.41 18.09 17.30
C GLY A 38 25.97 19.38 16.68
N SER A 39 26.89 19.29 15.72
CA SER A 39 27.63 20.43 15.15
C SER A 39 27.11 20.84 13.78
N SER A 40 27.63 21.96 13.26
CA SER A 40 27.39 22.41 11.90
C SER A 40 28.62 23.07 11.29
N THR A 41 28.76 22.93 9.98
CA THR A 41 29.78 23.59 9.15
C THR A 41 29.12 24.59 8.22
N PHE A 42 29.83 25.66 7.88
CA PHE A 42 29.40 26.59 6.85
C PHE A 42 30.57 26.93 5.96
N ASP A 43 30.55 26.39 4.75
CA ASP A 43 31.61 26.55 3.77
C ASP A 43 31.09 27.43 2.64
N PHE A 44 31.88 28.42 2.19
CA PHE A 44 31.45 29.37 1.15
C PHE A 44 32.65 30.03 0.46
N THR A 45 32.43 30.57 -0.74
CA THR A 45 33.46 31.29 -1.52
C THR A 45 33.08 32.76 -1.72
N VAL A 46 34.05 33.66 -1.63
CA VAL A 46 33.88 35.12 -1.84
C VAL A 46 34.85 35.60 -2.92
N PHE A 47 34.39 36.51 -3.79
CA PHE A 47 35.25 37.20 -4.74
C PHE A 47 36.05 38.33 -4.08
N LYS A 48 37.32 38.45 -4.44
CA LYS A 48 38.20 39.58 -4.11
C LYS A 48 37.87 40.79 -4.97
N LYS A 49 36.75 41.45 -4.67
CA LYS A 49 36.34 42.68 -5.34
C LYS A 49 36.49 43.89 -4.43
N ALA A 50 36.78 45.04 -5.03
CA ALA A 50 36.68 46.31 -4.33
C ALA A 50 35.20 46.67 -4.12
N ILE A 51 34.88 47.25 -2.96
CA ILE A 51 33.54 47.74 -2.63
C ILE A 51 33.58 49.19 -2.16
N ILE A 52 32.42 49.85 -2.15
CA ILE A 52 32.29 51.29 -1.85
C ILE A 52 32.80 51.63 -0.44
N SER A 53 32.65 50.71 0.51
CA SER A 53 33.09 50.89 1.90
C SER A 53 34.59 50.64 2.13
N ASP A 54 35.36 50.26 1.11
CA ASP A 54 36.80 50.06 1.25
C ASP A 54 37.54 51.40 1.48
N ILE A 55 38.51 51.40 2.39
CA ILE A 55 39.31 52.59 2.71
C ILE A 55 40.79 52.31 2.41
N GLY A 56 41.32 53.00 1.39
CA GLY A 56 42.72 52.87 0.97
C GLY A 56 43.05 51.45 0.50
N ARG A 57 44.05 50.81 1.13
CA ARG A 57 44.43 49.40 0.86
C ARG A 57 43.68 48.38 1.73
N LYS A 58 42.84 48.83 2.67
CA LYS A 58 42.03 47.93 3.51
C LYS A 58 40.79 47.52 2.74
N ARG A 59 40.77 46.26 2.33
CA ARG A 59 39.65 45.65 1.62
C ARG A 59 38.80 44.88 2.61
N ALA A 60 37.48 44.97 2.50
CA ALA A 60 36.56 44.26 3.39
C ALA A 60 36.82 42.74 3.39
N TYR A 61 37.21 42.16 2.24
CA TYR A 61 37.51 40.73 2.13
C TYR A 61 38.75 40.31 2.93
N ASN A 62 39.67 41.23 3.30
CA ASN A 62 40.84 40.91 4.13
C ASN A 62 40.43 40.49 5.56
N HIS A 63 39.20 40.80 5.98
CA HIS A 63 38.65 40.34 7.24
C HIS A 63 38.23 38.86 7.22
N LEU A 64 38.17 38.22 6.05
CA LEU A 64 37.96 36.78 5.90
C LEU A 64 39.33 36.07 5.90
N ASN A 65 39.80 35.72 7.08
CA ASN A 65 41.07 35.03 7.30
C ASN A 65 40.92 33.93 8.36
N GLU A 66 41.99 33.22 8.67
CA GLU A 66 42.02 32.08 9.60
C GLU A 66 41.66 32.42 11.05
N LYS A 67 41.52 33.71 11.35
CA LYS A 67 41.18 34.22 12.69
C LYS A 67 39.75 34.77 12.79
N ALA A 68 39.03 34.78 11.68
CA ALA A 68 37.72 35.38 11.58
C ALA A 68 36.63 34.45 12.13
N PHE A 69 35.51 35.07 12.50
CA PHE A 69 34.26 34.35 12.69
C PHE A 69 33.23 34.86 11.68
N VAL A 70 32.29 34.00 11.31
CA VAL A 70 31.17 34.37 10.46
C VAL A 70 29.88 33.97 11.14
N SER A 71 28.88 34.84 11.12
CA SER A 71 27.55 34.51 11.64
C SER A 71 26.42 34.87 10.71
N PHE A 72 25.33 34.14 10.80
CA PHE A 72 24.06 34.43 10.13
C PHE A 72 22.87 34.06 11.02
N GLN A 73 21.67 34.53 10.66
CA GLN A 73 20.42 34.16 11.31
C GLN A 73 19.61 33.22 10.43
N TYR A 74 19.10 32.15 11.00
CA TYR A 74 18.24 31.20 10.32
C TYR A 74 17.15 30.70 11.27
N LYS A 75 15.88 30.78 10.84
CA LYS A 75 14.69 30.44 11.65
C LYS A 75 14.71 31.06 13.07
N GLY A 76 15.17 32.31 13.18
CA GLY A 76 15.25 33.04 14.45
C GLY A 76 16.43 32.66 15.36
N LYS A 77 17.28 31.70 14.97
CA LYS A 77 18.50 31.34 15.70
C LYS A 77 19.73 31.98 15.04
N THR A 78 20.73 32.33 15.84
CA THR A 78 22.04 32.79 15.35
C THR A 78 23.01 31.62 15.29
N TYR A 79 23.66 31.46 14.14
CA TYR A 79 24.75 30.51 13.96
C TYR A 79 26.05 31.28 13.85
N LEU A 80 26.99 30.99 14.73
CA LEU A 80 28.36 31.53 14.72
C LEU A 80 29.32 30.41 14.34
N HIS A 81 30.13 30.64 13.33
CA HIS A 81 31.15 29.71 12.84
C HIS A 81 32.54 30.31 12.96
N THR A 82 33.44 29.59 13.61
CA THR A 82 34.88 29.85 13.59
C THR A 82 35.41 29.46 12.21
N ILE A 83 36.17 30.34 11.54
CA ILE A 83 36.86 29.98 10.30
C ILE A 83 38.06 29.12 10.65
N ARG A 84 38.00 27.83 10.28
CA ARG A 84 39.04 26.83 10.61
C ARG A 84 40.04 26.61 9.48
N LYS A 85 39.67 26.97 8.25
CA LYS A 85 40.51 26.81 7.06
C LYS A 85 40.14 27.88 6.01
N ILE A 86 41.14 28.38 5.31
CA ILE A 86 41.02 29.26 4.15
C ILE A 86 41.75 28.63 2.97
N GLU A 87 41.18 28.72 1.77
CA GLU A 87 41.89 28.50 0.51
C GLU A 87 41.71 29.75 -0.36
N GLU A 88 42.81 30.34 -0.83
CA GLU A 88 42.80 31.66 -1.46
C GLU A 88 43.67 31.66 -2.71
N ASN A 89 43.22 32.36 -3.76
CA ASN A 89 44.01 32.70 -4.94
C ASN A 89 43.85 34.20 -5.27
N GLU A 90 44.30 34.65 -6.43
CA GLU A 90 44.25 36.06 -6.84
C GLU A 90 42.81 36.61 -6.92
N GLN A 91 41.81 35.75 -7.09
CA GLN A 91 40.43 36.11 -7.40
C GLN A 91 39.43 35.81 -6.29
N VAL A 92 39.68 34.77 -5.48
CA VAL A 92 38.69 34.26 -4.51
C VAL A 92 39.30 33.87 -3.17
N ILE A 93 38.45 33.87 -2.15
CA ILE A 93 38.69 33.31 -0.81
C ILE A 93 37.61 32.27 -0.54
N LYS A 94 38.00 31.01 -0.32
CA LYS A 94 37.12 29.95 0.18
C LYS A 94 37.28 29.83 1.68
N CYS A 95 36.19 29.89 2.40
CA CYS A 95 36.13 29.81 3.85
C CYS A 95 35.49 28.49 4.26
N TYR A 96 36.10 27.81 5.23
CA TYR A 96 35.51 26.63 5.85
C TYR A 96 35.24 26.92 7.33
N GLY A 97 33.97 26.91 7.71
CA GLY A 97 33.50 27.28 9.05
C GLY A 97 33.07 26.07 9.88
N ILE A 98 33.17 26.16 11.20
CA ILE A 98 32.56 25.22 12.15
C ILE A 98 31.96 25.94 13.34
N ASN A 99 30.78 25.52 13.82
CA ASN A 99 30.09 26.15 14.96
C ASN A 99 30.60 25.71 16.34
N LEU A 100 31.75 25.06 16.39
CA LEU A 100 32.42 24.65 17.61
C LEU A 100 33.65 25.52 17.85
N ASN A 101 34.09 25.56 19.09
CA ASN A 101 35.35 26.21 19.43
C ASN A 101 36.55 25.27 19.17
N LEU A 102 37.76 25.86 19.13
CA LEU A 102 38.99 25.12 18.85
C LEU A 102 39.35 24.12 19.96
N GLU A 103 38.96 24.38 21.22
CA GLU A 103 39.25 23.48 22.35
C GLU A 103 38.53 22.14 22.20
N LEU A 104 37.24 22.15 21.83
CA LEU A 104 36.48 20.91 21.67
C LEU A 104 37.07 20.03 20.55
N ILE A 105 37.50 20.65 19.45
CA ILE A 105 37.95 19.93 18.26
C ILE A 105 39.43 19.53 18.31
N ASN A 106 40.29 20.28 19.01
CA ASN A 106 41.74 20.07 18.97
C ASN A 106 42.35 19.59 20.30
N GLU A 107 41.73 19.87 21.45
CA GLU A 107 42.28 19.46 22.75
C GLU A 107 41.87 18.01 23.07
N TYR A 108 42.75 17.27 23.75
CA TYR A 108 42.55 15.87 24.09
C TYR A 108 42.16 15.67 25.56
N ALA A 109 41.25 14.74 25.79
CA ALA A 109 40.97 14.17 27.10
C ALA A 109 41.80 12.90 27.33
N ASN A 110 42.42 12.81 28.51
CA ASN A 110 43.21 11.65 28.93
C ASN A 110 42.34 10.42 29.23
N PRO A 111 42.93 9.20 29.32
CA PRO A 111 42.23 8.03 29.83
C PRO A 111 41.55 8.31 31.17
N TYR A 112 40.38 7.74 31.39
CA TYR A 112 39.60 7.97 32.61
C TYR A 112 38.78 6.74 32.99
N LYS A 113 38.85 6.35 34.26
CA LYS A 113 38.03 5.29 34.86
C LYS A 113 37.27 5.89 36.04
N SER A 114 35.94 5.81 36.01
CA SER A 114 35.12 6.35 37.10
C SER A 114 35.34 5.55 38.40
N PRO A 115 35.63 6.19 39.55
CA PRO A 115 35.77 5.49 40.82
C PRO A 115 34.43 5.02 41.41
N LYS A 116 33.31 5.54 40.89
CA LYS A 116 31.94 5.23 41.32
C LYS A 116 30.96 5.56 40.19
N ALA A 117 29.70 5.20 40.36
CA ALA A 117 28.64 5.66 39.47
C ALA A 117 28.49 7.19 39.57
N MET A 118 28.60 7.88 38.45
CA MET A 118 28.62 9.35 38.32
C MET A 118 27.58 9.81 37.30
N THR A 119 27.08 11.03 37.48
CA THR A 119 26.20 11.73 36.53
C THR A 119 26.97 12.26 35.33
N PHE A 120 26.26 12.58 34.25
CA PHE A 120 26.86 13.17 33.04
C PHE A 120 27.70 14.42 33.37
N LYS A 121 27.17 15.30 34.22
CA LYS A 121 27.88 16.51 34.67
C LYS A 121 29.15 16.16 35.45
N GLU A 122 29.08 15.23 36.40
CA GLU A 122 30.25 14.82 37.18
C GLU A 122 31.37 14.24 36.29
N PHE A 123 31.02 13.52 35.22
CA PHE A 123 32.01 13.07 34.21
C PHE A 123 32.60 14.23 33.41
N CYS A 124 31.78 15.18 32.96
CA CYS A 124 32.25 16.38 32.28
C CYS A 124 33.23 17.18 33.14
N ASP A 125 32.93 17.33 34.43
CA ASP A 125 33.77 18.03 35.40
C ASP A 125 35.08 17.26 35.64
N ALA A 126 35.00 15.95 35.89
CA ALA A 126 36.16 15.12 36.21
C ALA A 126 37.17 14.98 35.05
N MET A 127 36.68 14.96 33.81
CA MET A 127 37.52 14.90 32.61
C MET A 127 37.85 16.28 32.02
N GLY A 128 37.36 17.38 32.63
CA GLY A 128 37.59 18.73 32.15
C GLY A 128 37.02 19.01 30.74
N LEU A 129 35.97 18.29 30.33
CA LEU A 129 35.45 18.33 28.94
C LEU A 129 34.87 19.69 28.56
N LEU A 130 34.36 20.42 29.55
CA LEU A 130 33.75 21.74 29.37
C LEU A 130 34.63 22.87 29.91
N SER A 131 35.79 22.53 30.48
CA SER A 131 36.71 23.53 31.03
C SER A 131 37.37 24.33 29.92
N PHE A 132 37.53 25.63 30.14
CA PHE A 132 38.17 26.59 29.22
C PHE A 132 37.50 26.79 27.86
N SER A 133 36.44 26.04 27.55
CA SER A 133 35.72 26.11 26.30
C SER A 133 34.58 27.15 26.28
N PHE A 134 34.30 27.81 27.42
CA PHE A 134 33.10 28.64 27.66
C PHE A 134 31.77 27.87 27.48
N LEU A 135 31.86 26.55 27.24
CA LEU A 135 30.73 25.66 27.10
C LEU A 135 30.17 25.32 28.48
N LYS A 136 28.84 25.36 28.60
CA LYS A 136 28.13 24.90 29.79
C LYS A 136 27.01 23.94 29.42
N ILE A 137 26.61 23.10 30.37
CA ILE A 137 25.43 22.25 30.20
C ILE A 137 24.19 23.16 30.23
N GLY A 138 23.37 23.07 29.19
CA GLY A 138 22.06 23.71 29.09
C GLY A 138 20.97 22.78 29.61
N MET A 139 20.01 22.44 28.75
CA MET A 139 19.02 21.41 29.06
C MET A 139 19.72 20.07 29.34
N ASN A 140 19.25 19.32 30.33
CA ASN A 140 19.82 18.01 30.68
C ASN A 140 18.73 17.06 31.18
N GLU A 141 18.12 16.32 30.26
CA GLU A 141 17.04 15.38 30.56
C GLU A 141 17.53 14.17 31.36
N ILE A 142 18.82 13.81 31.21
CA ILE A 142 19.45 12.68 31.91
C ILE A 142 20.14 13.09 33.22
N SER A 143 19.84 14.26 33.77
CA SER A 143 20.61 14.88 34.87
C SER A 143 20.76 14.01 36.12
N THR A 144 19.79 13.14 36.40
CA THR A 144 19.77 12.26 37.58
C THR A 144 20.39 10.87 37.31
N LYS A 145 20.57 10.49 36.03
CA LYS A 145 21.12 9.19 35.64
C LYS A 145 22.58 9.10 36.09
N LYS A 146 22.97 7.94 36.64
CA LYS A 146 24.35 7.65 37.05
C LYS A 146 24.83 6.35 36.42
N ILE A 147 26.05 6.35 35.91
CA ILE A 147 26.71 5.16 35.34
C ILE A 147 28.15 5.07 35.82
N SER A 148 28.72 3.86 35.79
CA SER A 148 30.17 3.66 35.83
C SER A 148 30.69 3.48 34.40
N ALA A 149 31.81 4.11 34.05
CA ALA A 149 32.37 4.08 32.71
C ALA A 149 33.90 4.22 32.71
N GLU A 150 34.52 3.69 31.67
CA GLU A 150 35.96 3.69 31.44
C GLU A 150 36.29 4.03 29.99
N TRP A 151 37.41 4.73 29.81
CA TRP A 151 38.10 5.04 28.56
C TRP A 151 39.60 4.81 28.76
N GLU A 152 40.16 3.86 28.01
CA GLU A 152 41.56 3.46 28.14
C GLU A 152 42.51 4.34 27.30
N GLY A 153 41.98 5.03 26.27
CA GLY A 153 42.75 5.86 25.33
C GLY A 153 42.53 7.36 25.50
N THR A 154 43.26 8.14 24.69
CA THR A 154 43.03 9.58 24.52
C THR A 154 42.12 9.83 23.33
N ASP A 155 41.31 10.89 23.40
CA ASP A 155 40.43 11.35 22.32
C ASP A 155 40.31 12.87 22.39
N THR A 156 39.88 13.53 21.31
CA THR A 156 39.52 14.95 21.39
C THR A 156 38.40 15.17 22.41
N LYS A 157 38.31 16.35 23.02
CA LYS A 157 37.26 16.68 23.98
C LYS A 157 35.86 16.48 23.39
N LEU A 158 35.66 16.82 22.11
CA LEU A 158 34.43 16.56 21.37
C LEU A 158 34.14 15.05 21.30
N ASN A 159 35.08 14.24 20.82
CA ASN A 159 34.87 12.80 20.69
C ASN A 159 34.64 12.14 22.05
N ARG A 160 35.32 12.60 23.10
CA ARG A 160 35.09 12.13 24.47
C ARG A 160 33.70 12.52 24.97
N LEU A 161 33.22 13.73 24.69
CA LEU A 161 31.88 14.19 25.05
C LEU A 161 30.78 13.40 24.31
N LEU A 162 30.96 13.15 23.01
CA LEU A 162 30.05 12.32 22.21
C LEU A 162 30.02 10.87 22.72
N SER A 163 31.19 10.30 23.00
CA SER A 163 31.32 8.96 23.60
C SER A 163 30.63 8.88 24.96
N LEU A 164 30.77 9.92 25.79
CA LEU A 164 30.08 10.04 27.06
C LEU A 164 28.56 10.08 26.87
N ALA A 165 28.04 10.95 25.99
CA ALA A 165 26.60 11.02 25.70
C ALA A 165 26.05 9.66 25.25
N LYS A 166 26.76 8.97 24.35
CA LYS A 166 26.40 7.62 23.90
C LYS A 166 26.35 6.60 25.04
N LYS A 167 27.33 6.58 25.95
CA LYS A 167 27.29 5.68 27.13
C LYS A 167 26.12 5.98 28.06
N PHE A 168 25.64 7.23 28.09
CA PHE A 168 24.44 7.62 28.81
C PHE A 168 23.13 7.36 28.05
N GLY A 169 23.18 6.91 26.79
CA GLY A 169 22.00 6.81 25.93
C GLY A 169 21.35 8.18 25.75
N ALA A 170 22.17 9.16 25.32
CA ALA A 170 21.80 10.55 25.18
C ALA A 170 22.31 11.13 23.86
N GLU A 171 21.61 12.16 23.40
CA GLU A 171 21.96 12.97 22.25
C GLU A 171 22.31 14.39 22.71
N ILE A 172 23.14 15.09 21.93
CA ILE A 172 23.55 16.44 22.27
C ILE A 172 23.32 17.44 21.14
N GLU A 173 23.04 18.68 21.50
CA GLU A 173 22.89 19.81 20.59
C GLU A 173 23.72 20.99 21.11
N PHE A 174 24.51 21.62 20.23
CA PHE A 174 25.25 22.83 20.58
C PHE A 174 24.47 24.08 20.16
N ASP A 175 24.36 25.04 21.08
CA ASP A 175 23.66 26.31 20.82
C ASP A 175 24.48 27.51 21.29
N THR A 176 24.58 28.53 20.43
CA THR A 176 25.38 29.73 20.66
C THR A 176 24.48 30.95 20.61
N HIS A 177 24.44 31.66 21.73
CA HIS A 177 23.70 32.90 21.87
C HIS A 177 24.68 34.06 21.90
N LEU A 178 24.44 35.07 21.07
CA LEU A 178 25.23 36.30 21.03
C LEU A 178 24.50 37.45 21.72
N ASN A 179 25.27 38.39 22.26
CA ASN A 179 24.76 39.70 22.62
C ASN A 179 24.53 40.55 21.35
N ALA A 180 23.89 41.71 21.50
CA ALA A 180 23.64 42.63 20.37
C ALA A 180 24.94 43.12 19.69
N ASP A 181 26.04 43.20 20.46
CA ASP A 181 27.37 43.57 20.00
C ASP A 181 28.18 42.40 19.39
N SER A 182 27.56 41.22 19.26
CA SER A 182 28.15 39.97 18.77
C SER A 182 29.11 39.23 19.70
N SER A 183 29.39 39.75 20.89
CA SER A 183 30.08 38.97 21.92
C SER A 183 29.25 37.73 22.32
N ILE A 184 29.91 36.62 22.67
CA ILE A 184 29.21 35.40 23.09
C ILE A 184 28.54 35.65 24.44
N LYS A 185 27.21 35.55 24.47
CA LYS A 185 26.40 35.56 25.70
C LYS A 185 26.43 34.21 26.39
N SER A 186 26.30 33.13 25.61
CA SER A 186 26.44 31.76 26.11
C SER A 186 26.68 30.78 24.99
N PHE A 187 27.53 29.80 25.26
CA PHE A 187 27.70 28.60 24.44
C PHE A 187 27.27 27.40 25.28
N VAL A 188 26.27 26.65 24.81
CA VAL A 188 25.65 25.57 25.60
C VAL A 188 25.66 24.25 24.86
N VAL A 189 25.81 23.17 25.61
CA VAL A 189 25.50 21.81 25.17
C VAL A 189 24.22 21.39 25.87
N ASN A 190 23.16 21.20 25.09
CA ASN A 190 21.92 20.59 25.55
C ASN A 190 22.08 19.07 25.45
N VAL A 191 21.55 18.35 26.43
CA VAL A 191 21.65 16.90 26.55
C VAL A 191 20.24 16.34 26.69
N TYR A 192 19.83 15.56 25.70
CA TYR A 192 18.51 14.94 25.61
C TYR A 192 18.64 13.43 25.75
N HIS A 193 17.56 12.75 26.10
CA HIS A 193 17.49 11.30 25.95
C HIS A 193 17.76 10.89 24.49
N GLU A 194 18.36 9.72 24.27
CA GLU A 194 18.44 9.14 22.93
C GLU A 194 17.02 8.86 22.40
N ASN A 195 16.82 9.02 21.09
CA ASN A 195 15.53 8.72 20.47
C ASN A 195 15.12 7.26 20.72
N ASP A 196 13.99 7.06 21.39
CA ASP A 196 13.37 5.76 21.62
C ASP A 196 11.84 5.85 21.49
N TYR A 197 11.10 4.85 21.98
CA TYR A 197 9.63 4.85 21.89
C TYR A 197 8.95 5.88 22.81
N ASN A 198 9.64 6.32 23.87
CA ASN A 198 9.11 7.21 24.90
C ASN A 198 9.75 8.61 24.83
N HIS A 199 10.91 8.74 24.19
CA HIS A 199 11.69 9.97 24.13
C HIS A 199 12.01 10.33 22.68
N GLN A 200 11.73 11.58 22.32
CA GLN A 200 12.03 12.10 20.99
C GLN A 200 13.55 12.33 20.79
N GLY A 201 14.27 12.71 21.83
CA GLY A 201 15.64 13.22 21.73
C GLY A 201 15.69 14.60 21.12
N VAL A 202 16.77 14.92 20.40
CA VAL A 202 16.92 16.21 19.69
C VAL A 202 15.81 16.40 18.65
N GLY A 203 15.35 17.63 18.42
CA GLY A 203 14.31 17.93 17.43
C GLY A 203 12.90 17.55 17.91
N ARG A 204 11.98 17.35 16.97
CA ARG A 204 10.56 17.09 17.28
C ARG A 204 9.91 16.07 16.36
N VAL A 205 8.77 15.52 16.77
CA VAL A 205 7.88 14.84 15.84
C VAL A 205 7.26 15.89 14.92
N SER A 206 7.56 15.77 13.63
CA SER A 206 7.10 16.70 12.59
C SER A 206 5.82 16.19 11.95
N SER A 207 4.89 17.10 11.65
CA SER A 207 3.68 16.79 10.88
C SER A 207 3.94 16.62 9.38
N THR A 208 5.17 16.85 8.92
CA THR A 208 5.55 16.69 7.53
C THR A 208 5.58 15.21 7.15
N ILE A 209 4.87 14.85 6.08
CA ILE A 209 4.90 13.52 5.49
C ILE A 209 5.75 13.58 4.21
N LEU A 210 6.76 12.71 4.12
CA LEU A 210 7.54 12.52 2.90
C LEU A 210 6.81 11.57 1.96
N LYS A 211 6.55 12.01 0.73
CA LYS A 211 5.88 11.22 -0.31
C LYS A 211 6.77 11.10 -1.55
N TYR A 212 6.92 9.87 -2.04
CA TYR A 212 7.64 9.59 -3.28
C TYR A 212 7.06 10.41 -4.45
N GLY A 213 7.95 10.95 -5.28
CA GLY A 213 7.59 11.84 -6.40
C GLY A 213 7.15 13.25 -6.00
N LYS A 214 7.18 13.61 -4.70
CA LYS A 214 6.90 14.96 -4.20
C LYS A 214 8.12 15.56 -3.51
N ASN A 215 8.16 15.51 -2.18
CA ASN A 215 9.25 15.97 -1.33
C ASN A 215 10.27 14.87 -1.00
N LEU A 216 10.04 13.65 -1.51
CA LEU A 216 11.00 12.55 -1.53
C LEU A 216 11.28 12.19 -2.99
N LYS A 217 12.54 12.30 -3.41
CA LYS A 217 12.95 12.02 -4.79
C LYS A 217 13.07 10.52 -5.02
N THR A 218 13.78 9.83 -4.14
CA THR A 218 13.91 8.37 -4.16
C THR A 218 14.18 7.83 -2.76
N LEU A 219 13.82 6.57 -2.55
CA LEU A 219 14.09 5.82 -1.33
C LEU A 219 14.71 4.47 -1.70
N THR A 220 15.95 4.25 -1.27
CA THR A 220 16.66 2.99 -1.48
C THR A 220 16.56 2.15 -0.22
N ARG A 221 15.96 0.95 -0.31
CA ARG A 221 15.92 -0.04 0.78
C ARG A 221 16.96 -1.13 0.53
N THR A 222 17.92 -1.26 1.44
CA THR A 222 18.91 -2.35 1.44
C THR A 222 18.57 -3.36 2.53
N VAL A 223 18.49 -4.65 2.18
CA VAL A 223 18.27 -5.76 3.11
C VAL A 223 19.50 -6.67 3.07
N ASP A 224 20.29 -6.68 4.13
CA ASP A 224 21.54 -7.42 4.22
C ASP A 224 21.48 -8.54 5.26
N LYS A 225 21.70 -9.78 4.82
CA LYS A 225 21.70 -10.98 5.67
C LYS A 225 23.10 -11.47 6.05
N THR A 226 24.16 -10.80 5.62
CA THR A 226 25.56 -11.28 5.72
C THR A 226 25.98 -11.58 7.16
N ASN A 227 25.49 -10.80 8.13
CA ASN A 227 25.87 -10.91 9.54
C ASN A 227 24.75 -11.46 10.45
N VAL A 228 23.75 -12.14 9.87
CA VAL A 228 22.63 -12.68 10.67
C VAL A 228 23.10 -13.87 11.49
N TYR A 229 22.83 -13.83 12.80
CA TYR A 229 22.97 -14.99 13.69
C TYR A 229 21.79 -15.06 14.66
N ASN A 230 21.26 -16.27 14.83
CA ASN A 230 20.01 -16.52 15.56
C ASN A 230 20.25 -17.24 16.90
N MET A 231 21.52 -17.46 17.26
CA MET A 231 21.98 -17.92 18.57
C MET A 231 23.24 -17.15 18.99
N VAL A 232 23.32 -16.75 20.26
CA VAL A 232 24.52 -16.19 20.88
C VAL A 232 24.91 -17.02 22.10
N ARG A 233 26.19 -17.39 22.20
CA ARG A 233 26.76 -17.93 23.44
C ARG A 233 27.71 -16.88 24.05
N PRO A 234 27.28 -16.15 25.09
CA PRO A 234 28.11 -15.15 25.72
C PRO A 234 28.95 -15.73 26.85
N THR A 235 30.19 -15.26 26.96
CA THR A 235 31.07 -15.51 28.10
C THR A 235 31.58 -14.19 28.67
N GLY A 236 31.87 -14.16 29.96
CA GLY A 236 32.56 -13.06 30.61
C GLY A 236 33.85 -13.52 31.29
N ARG A 237 34.54 -12.58 31.93
CA ARG A 237 35.74 -12.86 32.72
C ARG A 237 35.64 -12.27 34.12
N ASP A 238 36.13 -13.02 35.10
CA ASP A 238 36.38 -12.48 36.44
C ASP A 238 37.76 -11.81 36.53
N ASP A 239 38.05 -11.21 37.68
CA ASP A 239 39.32 -10.49 37.95
C ASP A 239 40.56 -11.39 37.89
N GLN A 240 40.36 -12.72 37.88
CA GLN A 240 41.40 -13.74 37.79
C GLN A 240 41.54 -14.29 36.36
N GLY A 241 40.70 -13.81 35.43
CA GLY A 241 40.67 -14.22 34.02
C GLY A 241 39.89 -15.51 33.76
N ASN A 242 39.17 -16.06 34.75
CA ASN A 242 38.35 -17.25 34.57
C ASN A 242 37.09 -16.95 33.77
N THR A 243 36.59 -17.94 33.03
CA THR A 243 35.37 -17.78 32.23
C THR A 243 34.13 -17.82 33.11
N VAL A 244 33.30 -16.77 33.02
CA VAL A 244 31.97 -16.71 33.62
C VAL A 244 30.92 -16.93 32.54
N THR A 245 29.91 -17.77 32.79
CA THR A 245 28.82 -18.04 31.83
C THR A 245 27.45 -17.73 32.42
N ILE A 246 26.43 -17.74 31.57
CA ILE A 246 25.04 -17.44 31.97
C ILE A 246 24.27 -18.67 32.46
N SER A 247 24.88 -19.87 32.47
CA SER A 247 24.20 -21.14 32.77
C SER A 247 23.55 -21.18 34.16
N ASN A 248 24.14 -20.48 35.13
CA ASN A 248 23.65 -20.42 36.50
C ASN A 248 22.46 -19.44 36.69
N LEU A 249 22.08 -18.70 35.64
CA LEU A 249 20.90 -17.85 35.69
C LEU A 249 19.62 -18.66 35.51
N GLY A 250 18.56 -18.24 36.20
CA GLY A 250 17.23 -18.83 36.07
C GLY A 250 16.66 -18.72 34.64
N PRO A 251 15.58 -19.47 34.34
CA PRO A 251 14.95 -19.47 33.03
C PRO A 251 14.54 -18.07 32.60
N TRP A 252 14.75 -17.76 31.33
CA TRP A 252 14.47 -16.45 30.76
C TRP A 252 13.90 -16.59 29.35
N SER A 253 12.86 -15.79 29.07
CA SER A 253 12.27 -15.70 27.74
C SER A 253 11.63 -14.33 27.52
N VAL A 254 11.62 -13.87 26.27
CA VAL A 254 10.95 -12.63 25.85
C VAL A 254 9.96 -12.99 24.77
N LYS A 255 8.73 -12.47 24.90
CA LYS A 255 7.69 -12.59 23.88
C LYS A 255 7.67 -11.34 23.00
N ASN A 256 7.33 -11.51 21.72
CA ASN A 256 7.03 -10.40 20.82
C ASN A 256 5.61 -9.84 21.11
N PRO A 257 5.22 -8.72 20.46
CA PRO A 257 3.87 -8.15 20.64
C PRO A 257 2.70 -9.09 20.30
N LYS A 258 2.95 -10.15 19.52
CA LYS A 258 1.95 -11.19 19.19
C LYS A 258 1.86 -12.29 20.25
N GLY A 259 2.65 -12.20 21.32
CA GLY A 259 2.72 -13.19 22.39
C GLY A 259 3.57 -14.43 22.05
N GLU A 260 4.24 -14.44 20.89
CA GLU A 260 5.11 -15.54 20.45
C GLU A 260 6.48 -15.40 21.12
N ARG A 261 7.15 -16.53 21.43
CA ARG A 261 8.45 -16.52 22.08
C ARG A 261 9.55 -16.09 21.10
N GLU A 262 9.96 -14.83 21.22
CA GLU A 262 10.96 -14.20 20.36
C GLU A 262 12.38 -14.59 20.76
N PHE A 263 12.65 -14.64 22.06
CA PHE A 263 13.96 -15.01 22.62
C PHE A 263 13.82 -15.94 23.81
N TYR A 264 14.81 -16.79 24.03
CA TYR A 264 14.93 -17.57 25.26
C TYR A 264 16.37 -17.95 25.58
N GLN A 265 16.63 -18.27 26.85
CA GLN A 265 17.88 -18.86 27.29
C GLN A 265 17.74 -20.38 27.41
N SER A 266 18.75 -21.12 26.96
CA SER A 266 18.91 -22.55 27.25
C SER A 266 20.39 -22.86 27.47
N GLY A 267 20.71 -23.40 28.64
CA GLY A 267 22.09 -23.56 29.08
C GLY A 267 22.84 -22.23 29.04
N GLU A 268 23.94 -22.21 28.29
CA GLU A 268 24.80 -21.03 28.10
C GLU A 268 24.42 -20.18 26.87
N GLY A 269 23.38 -20.56 26.13
CA GLY A 269 22.99 -19.89 24.89
C GLY A 269 21.73 -19.04 25.05
N LEU A 270 21.70 -17.93 24.30
CA LEU A 270 20.50 -17.16 23.99
C LEU A 270 20.07 -17.48 22.55
N PHE A 271 18.78 -17.71 22.35
CA PHE A 271 18.23 -18.23 21.11
C PHE A 271 17.10 -17.33 20.61
N ALA A 272 17.03 -17.12 19.29
CA ALA A 272 15.97 -16.40 18.59
C ALA A 272 15.23 -17.36 17.63
N PRO A 273 14.25 -18.15 18.11
CA PRO A 273 13.63 -19.22 17.32
C PRO A 273 12.86 -18.75 16.09
N LEU A 274 12.19 -17.58 16.13
CA LEU A 274 11.47 -17.05 14.98
C LEU A 274 12.42 -16.60 13.88
N SER A 275 13.53 -15.94 14.26
CA SER A 275 14.64 -15.65 13.35
C SER A 275 15.21 -16.92 12.72
N MET A 276 15.45 -17.98 13.50
CA MET A 276 15.92 -19.26 12.98
C MET A 276 14.97 -19.88 11.95
N GLN A 277 13.65 -19.81 12.18
CA GLN A 277 12.66 -20.30 11.22
C GLN A 277 12.70 -19.54 9.88
N MET A 278 12.99 -18.24 9.90
CA MET A 278 13.10 -17.41 8.70
C MET A 278 14.48 -17.51 8.03
N TYR A 279 15.54 -17.69 8.83
CA TYR A 279 16.94 -17.64 8.42
C TYR A 279 17.75 -18.78 9.10
N PRO A 280 17.53 -20.04 8.69
CA PRO A 280 18.26 -21.18 9.27
C PRO A 280 19.72 -21.25 8.78
N ALA A 281 20.59 -21.85 9.59
CA ALA A 281 22.04 -21.98 9.31
C ALA A 281 22.39 -22.90 8.14
N ALA A 282 21.51 -23.84 7.84
CA ALA A 282 21.71 -24.83 6.82
C ALA A 282 20.51 -24.87 5.86
N PHE A 283 20.62 -25.69 4.81
CA PHE A 283 19.44 -26.11 4.05
C PHE A 283 18.37 -26.69 5.01
N THR A 284 17.12 -26.76 4.54
CA THR A 284 15.91 -27.10 5.30
C THR A 284 16.13 -28.20 6.34
N SER A 285 15.35 -28.25 7.42
CA SER A 285 15.46 -29.23 8.52
C SER A 285 15.50 -30.71 8.12
N SER A 286 15.13 -31.04 6.87
CA SER A 286 15.33 -32.35 6.24
C SER A 286 16.80 -32.70 5.92
N THR A 287 17.70 -31.72 5.94
CA THR A 287 19.11 -31.85 5.58
C THR A 287 20.04 -31.92 6.79
N THR A 288 19.75 -31.17 7.87
CA THR A 288 20.51 -31.23 9.12
C THR A 288 19.67 -30.82 10.32
N GLY A 289 19.92 -31.44 11.47
CA GLY A 289 19.24 -31.16 12.73
C GLY A 289 19.66 -29.86 13.40
N ASP A 290 20.85 -29.32 13.08
CA ASP A 290 21.26 -28.00 13.55
C ASP A 290 20.85 -26.92 12.55
N GLN A 291 19.95 -26.04 12.98
CA GLN A 291 19.43 -24.92 12.20
C GLN A 291 19.91 -23.57 12.76
N TRP A 292 20.76 -23.56 13.79
CA TRP A 292 21.16 -22.36 14.50
C TRP A 292 22.46 -21.76 13.95
N ILE A 293 22.42 -20.47 13.64
CA ILE A 293 23.59 -19.68 13.30
C ILE A 293 24.12 -19.10 14.61
N ARG A 294 25.20 -19.69 15.12
CA ARG A 294 25.78 -19.34 16.42
C ARG A 294 26.87 -18.30 16.29
N LYS A 295 26.84 -17.30 17.17
CA LYS A 295 27.96 -16.39 17.46
C LYS A 295 28.44 -16.54 18.90
N ASP A 296 29.73 -16.75 19.06
CA ASP A 296 30.40 -16.67 20.36
C ASP A 296 30.81 -15.21 20.61
N MET A 297 30.54 -14.70 21.81
CA MET A 297 30.93 -13.33 22.18
C MET A 297 31.47 -13.27 23.61
N GLN A 298 32.46 -12.39 23.82
CA GLN A 298 33.02 -12.08 25.13
C GLN A 298 32.47 -10.74 25.63
N VAL A 299 32.09 -10.67 26.89
CA VAL A 299 31.64 -9.46 27.58
C VAL A 299 32.60 -9.17 28.72
N GLU A 300 33.15 -7.95 28.78
CA GLU A 300 34.06 -7.50 29.84
C GLU A 300 33.27 -7.25 31.14
N SER A 301 32.83 -8.33 31.78
CA SER A 301 32.06 -8.34 33.02
C SER A 301 32.15 -9.71 33.68
N ALA A 302 32.30 -9.71 35.01
CA ALA A 302 32.20 -10.90 35.84
C ALA A 302 30.74 -11.21 36.26
N ASN A 303 29.79 -10.30 36.01
CA ASN A 303 28.40 -10.43 36.44
C ASN A 303 27.53 -11.12 35.34
N PRO A 304 26.97 -12.33 35.59
CA PRO A 304 26.13 -13.04 34.62
C PRO A 304 24.93 -12.25 34.09
N GLU A 305 24.30 -11.38 34.89
CA GLU A 305 23.14 -10.58 34.45
C GLU A 305 23.55 -9.49 33.43
N ILE A 306 24.72 -8.88 33.63
CA ILE A 306 25.30 -7.91 32.68
C ILE A 306 25.71 -8.63 31.38
N ILE A 307 26.28 -9.84 31.50
CA ILE A 307 26.63 -10.68 30.37
C ILE A 307 25.36 -11.02 29.56
N ARG A 308 24.31 -11.52 30.22
CA ARG A 308 23.03 -11.87 29.57
C ARG A 308 22.36 -10.69 28.89
N SER A 309 22.24 -9.55 29.58
CA SER A 309 21.58 -8.35 29.03
C SER A 309 22.36 -7.74 27.86
N THR A 310 23.69 -7.80 27.87
CA THR A 310 24.54 -7.36 26.75
C THR A 310 24.41 -8.29 25.56
N ALA A 311 24.48 -9.60 25.78
CA ALA A 311 24.31 -10.61 24.75
C ALA A 311 22.91 -10.59 24.14
N TYR A 312 21.87 -10.35 24.94
CA TYR A 312 20.52 -10.17 24.46
C TYR A 312 20.39 -8.99 23.50
N ARG A 313 20.98 -7.83 23.84
CA ARG A 313 20.97 -6.65 22.94
C ARG A 313 21.69 -6.94 21.62
N GLU A 314 22.82 -7.63 21.68
CA GLU A 314 23.59 -8.02 20.49
C GLU A 314 22.81 -9.02 19.62
N LEU A 315 22.21 -10.06 20.20
CA LEU A 315 21.33 -11.00 19.49
C LEU A 315 20.12 -10.28 18.87
N LYS A 316 19.43 -9.44 19.65
CA LYS A 316 18.26 -8.68 19.18
C LYS A 316 18.60 -7.78 17.98
N LYS A 317 19.81 -7.21 17.95
CA LYS A 317 20.28 -6.33 16.87
C LYS A 317 20.57 -7.08 15.56
N ASN A 318 21.01 -8.33 15.63
CA ASN A 318 21.57 -9.05 14.48
C ASN A 318 20.82 -10.34 14.11
N CYS A 319 19.80 -10.75 14.86
CA CYS A 319 19.02 -11.96 14.54
C CYS A 319 18.13 -11.79 13.30
N TYR A 320 17.90 -10.57 12.81
CA TYR A 320 17.18 -10.32 11.56
C TYR A 320 18.09 -9.58 10.58
N PRO A 321 17.87 -9.71 9.25
CA PRO A 321 18.61 -8.95 8.26
C PRO A 321 18.62 -7.46 8.59
N ALA A 322 19.79 -6.83 8.43
CA ALA A 322 19.91 -5.40 8.59
C ALA A 322 19.15 -4.73 7.43
N VAL A 323 18.08 -3.99 7.78
CA VAL A 323 17.33 -3.20 6.82
C VAL A 323 17.75 -1.74 6.98
N THR A 324 18.29 -1.16 5.93
CA THR A 324 18.67 0.26 5.90
C THR A 324 17.92 0.98 4.79
N TYR A 325 17.69 2.26 5.01
CA TYR A 325 16.97 3.12 4.09
C TYR A 325 17.79 4.38 3.84
N GLU A 326 18.00 4.70 2.57
CA GLU A 326 18.62 5.94 2.15
C GLU A 326 17.62 6.74 1.34
N ALA A 327 17.29 7.94 1.83
CA ALA A 327 16.37 8.85 1.19
C ALA A 327 17.14 9.95 0.46
N GLU A 328 16.78 10.22 -0.79
CA GLU A 328 17.21 11.41 -1.52
C GLU A 328 16.08 12.44 -1.58
N GLY A 329 16.43 13.70 -1.35
CA GLY A 329 15.51 14.83 -1.47
C GLY A 329 15.86 15.94 -0.51
N PHE A 330 15.03 16.99 -0.51
CA PHE A 330 15.09 18.06 0.46
C PHE A 330 13.71 18.26 1.09
N ALA A 331 13.67 18.28 2.41
CA ALA A 331 12.51 18.71 3.18
C ALA A 331 12.98 19.74 4.20
N ASP A 332 12.25 20.87 4.29
CA ASP A 332 12.56 21.95 5.23
C ASP A 332 12.19 21.53 6.66
N LEU A 333 13.10 20.79 7.28
CA LEU A 333 13.01 20.21 8.63
C LEU A 333 14.21 20.67 9.47
N ASP A 334 14.16 20.43 10.78
CA ASP A 334 15.32 20.63 11.66
C ASP A 334 16.00 19.30 12.02
N ILE A 335 17.26 19.38 12.45
CA ILE A 335 18.05 18.22 12.83
C ILE A 335 17.38 17.49 14.00
N GLY A 336 17.30 16.16 13.90
CA GLY A 336 16.63 15.32 14.88
C GLY A 336 15.11 15.25 14.71
N ASP A 337 14.51 15.98 13.78
CA ASP A 337 13.07 15.86 13.51
C ASP A 337 12.72 14.44 13.03
N THR A 338 11.66 13.89 13.61
CA THR A 338 11.07 12.61 13.20
C THR A 338 9.94 12.86 12.20
N VAL A 339 9.96 12.17 11.07
CA VAL A 339 8.97 12.30 9.98
C VAL A 339 8.42 10.94 9.57
N GLN A 340 7.19 10.97 9.06
CA GLN A 340 6.60 9.81 8.40
C GLN A 340 6.93 9.81 6.91
N VAL A 341 7.18 8.63 6.36
CA VAL A 341 7.42 8.41 4.93
C VAL A 341 6.34 7.49 4.40
N HIS A 342 5.71 7.90 3.31
CA HIS A 342 4.77 7.11 2.53
C HIS A 342 5.29 6.99 1.10
N ASP A 343 5.77 5.80 0.76
CA ASP A 343 6.31 5.49 -0.55
C ASP A 343 5.48 4.39 -1.22
N ASP A 344 4.60 4.79 -2.13
CA ASP A 344 3.75 3.92 -2.94
C ASP A 344 4.44 3.39 -4.21
N GLY A 345 5.71 3.74 -4.44
CA GLY A 345 6.55 3.11 -5.45
C GLY A 345 6.94 1.67 -5.09
N PHE A 346 6.89 1.31 -3.81
CA PHE A 346 7.05 -0.07 -3.33
C PHE A 346 5.72 -0.84 -3.35
N SER A 347 5.78 -2.13 -3.69
CA SER A 347 4.65 -3.06 -3.56
C SER A 347 5.03 -4.20 -2.61
N PRO A 348 4.44 -4.29 -1.40
CA PRO A 348 3.42 -3.38 -0.85
C PRO A 348 4.01 -2.01 -0.48
N THR A 349 3.15 -0.99 -0.39
CA THR A 349 3.52 0.40 -0.04
C THR A 349 4.42 0.43 1.20
N LEU A 350 5.42 1.29 1.20
CA LEU A 350 6.33 1.38 2.33
C LEU A 350 5.92 2.57 3.22
N LEU A 351 5.57 2.25 4.48
CA LEU A 351 5.32 3.22 5.53
C LEU A 351 6.50 3.19 6.50
N LEU A 352 7.21 4.30 6.63
CA LEU A 352 8.34 4.41 7.56
C LEU A 352 8.15 5.57 8.52
N GLU A 353 8.80 5.48 9.66
CA GLU A 353 9.24 6.61 10.45
C GLU A 353 10.74 6.78 10.21
N MET A 354 11.19 7.99 9.87
CA MET A 354 12.60 8.30 9.67
C MET A 354 12.97 9.57 10.42
N ARG A 355 14.25 9.75 10.75
CA ARG A 355 14.72 10.89 11.51
C ARG A 355 15.79 11.67 10.76
N VAL A 356 15.74 13.00 10.80
CA VAL A 356 16.72 13.86 10.11
C VAL A 356 18.08 13.74 10.80
N SER A 357 19.05 13.12 10.11
CA SER A 357 20.40 12.91 10.63
C SER A 357 21.39 13.97 10.16
N GLU A 358 21.20 14.49 8.96
CA GLU A 358 22.01 15.53 8.37
C GLU A 358 21.16 16.40 7.46
N GLN A 359 21.49 17.69 7.39
CA GLN A 359 20.89 18.57 6.41
C GLN A 359 21.90 19.56 5.87
N ALA A 360 22.00 19.63 4.54
CA ALA A 360 22.82 20.55 3.79
C ALA A 360 21.93 21.59 3.09
N ILE A 361 22.18 22.87 3.34
CA ILE A 361 21.48 24.00 2.72
C ILE A 361 22.50 24.88 2.02
N SER A 362 22.25 25.19 0.75
CA SER A 362 22.88 26.29 0.03
C SER A 362 21.91 27.46 -0.04
N PHE A 363 22.31 28.60 0.49
CA PHE A 363 21.53 29.83 0.42
C PHE A 363 21.60 30.48 -0.96
N THR A 364 22.64 30.18 -1.75
CA THR A 364 22.80 30.73 -3.12
C THR A 364 22.29 29.79 -4.20
N ASN A 365 22.23 28.48 -3.95
CA ASN A 365 21.69 27.50 -4.87
C ASN A 365 20.81 26.44 -4.18
N PRO A 366 19.53 26.74 -3.92
CA PRO A 366 18.61 25.82 -3.23
C PRO A 366 18.43 24.45 -3.90
N ALA A 367 18.77 24.30 -5.19
CA ALA A 367 18.72 23.02 -5.89
C ALA A 367 19.75 22.00 -5.35
N ASN A 368 20.79 22.48 -4.64
CA ASN A 368 21.79 21.64 -3.98
C ASN A 368 21.37 21.22 -2.56
N ASN A 369 20.23 21.68 -2.07
CA ASN A 369 19.79 21.33 -0.72
C ASN A 369 19.52 19.83 -0.63
N LYS A 370 19.93 19.22 0.49
CA LYS A 370 19.76 17.78 0.75
C LYS A 370 19.40 17.55 2.20
N THR A 371 18.50 16.61 2.45
CA THR A 371 18.18 16.09 3.77
C THR A 371 18.49 14.60 3.79
N THR A 372 19.36 14.20 4.70
CA THR A 372 19.68 12.80 4.94
C THR A 372 18.92 12.33 6.17
N PHE A 373 18.36 11.15 6.07
CA PHE A 373 17.55 10.55 7.11
C PHE A 373 18.20 9.26 7.62
N SER A 374 18.06 8.99 8.92
CA SER A 374 18.51 7.77 9.58
C SER A 374 17.38 7.19 10.44
N ASN A 375 17.69 6.14 11.23
CA ASN A 375 16.78 5.51 12.19
C ASN A 375 15.43 5.11 11.58
N ALA A 376 15.46 4.67 10.33
CA ALA A 376 14.27 4.27 9.61
C ALA A 376 13.63 3.04 10.26
N LYS A 377 12.42 3.21 10.79
CA LYS A 377 11.58 2.15 11.35
C LYS A 377 10.45 1.89 10.38
N ALA A 378 10.33 0.65 9.91
CA ALA A 378 9.14 0.26 9.16
C ALA A 378 7.93 0.27 10.09
N LEU A 379 6.95 1.11 9.78
CA LEU A 379 5.63 1.00 10.36
C LEU A 379 4.99 -0.25 9.76
N GLU A 380 4.38 -1.11 10.57
CA GLU A 380 3.79 -2.36 10.05
C GLU A 380 2.80 -2.02 8.93
N ASN A 381 3.20 -2.22 7.68
CA ASN A 381 2.29 -2.21 6.54
C ASN A 381 1.61 -3.58 6.42
N ARG A 382 0.96 -4.00 7.51
CA ARG A 382 0.14 -5.18 7.53
C ARG A 382 -1.30 -4.68 7.53
N LEU A 383 -1.97 -4.81 6.39
CA LEU A 383 -3.39 -5.14 6.41
C LEU A 383 -3.55 -6.19 7.52
N SER A 384 -4.29 -5.88 8.58
CA SER A 384 -4.40 -6.77 9.73
C SER A 384 -4.74 -8.19 9.23
N GLY A 385 -4.27 -9.24 9.91
CA GLY A 385 -4.51 -10.62 9.44
C GLY A 385 -6.00 -10.90 9.15
N GLY A 386 -6.91 -10.22 9.85
CA GLY A 386 -8.35 -10.26 9.59
C GLY A 386 -8.79 -9.56 8.29
N ILE A 387 -8.12 -8.48 7.86
CA ILE A 387 -8.40 -7.81 6.58
C ILE A 387 -7.80 -8.61 5.42
N GLN A 388 -6.62 -9.21 5.56
CA GLN A 388 -6.09 -10.12 4.53
C GLN A 388 -6.99 -11.35 4.37
N GLN A 389 -7.40 -11.98 5.48
CA GLN A 389 -8.38 -13.06 5.42
C GLN A 389 -9.71 -12.61 4.82
N ARG A 390 -10.18 -11.41 5.14
CA ARG A 390 -11.43 -10.88 4.57
C ARG A 390 -11.28 -10.55 3.08
N LEU A 391 -10.12 -10.07 2.64
CA LEU A 391 -9.83 -9.82 1.23
C LEU A 391 -9.75 -11.13 0.45
N ASP A 392 -9.02 -12.12 0.96
CA ASP A 392 -8.96 -13.47 0.37
C ASP A 392 -10.36 -14.11 0.34
N GLN A 393 -11.14 -13.92 1.41
CA GLN A 393 -12.53 -14.38 1.48
C GLN A 393 -13.41 -13.65 0.45
N MET A 394 -13.26 -12.34 0.27
CA MET A 394 -14.00 -11.56 -0.72
C MET A 394 -13.61 -11.95 -2.16
N ILE A 395 -12.33 -12.23 -2.42
CA ILE A 395 -11.85 -12.73 -3.71
C ILE A 395 -12.43 -14.12 -4.00
N GLU A 396 -12.44 -15.02 -3.02
CA GLU A 396 -13.08 -16.33 -3.15
C GLU A 396 -14.61 -16.21 -3.26
N ASP A 397 -15.22 -15.23 -2.60
CA ASP A 397 -16.67 -15.01 -2.64
C ASP A 397 -17.15 -14.43 -3.96
N ALA A 398 -16.33 -13.61 -4.62
CA ALA A 398 -16.60 -13.00 -5.92
C ALA A 398 -16.50 -13.97 -7.11
N LYS A 399 -15.89 -15.15 -6.95
CA LYS A 399 -15.83 -16.15 -8.02
C LYS A 399 -17.25 -16.63 -8.38
N PRO A 400 -17.63 -16.66 -9.67
CA PRO A 400 -18.94 -17.15 -10.07
C PRO A 400 -19.07 -18.65 -9.79
N TYR A 401 -20.31 -19.08 -9.55
CA TYR A 401 -20.65 -20.50 -9.52
C TYR A 401 -20.80 -21.03 -10.94
N ILE A 402 -20.25 -22.20 -11.21
CA ILE A 402 -20.32 -22.86 -12.53
C ILE A 402 -20.85 -24.28 -12.34
N ILE A 403 -21.79 -24.71 -13.18
CA ILE A 403 -22.26 -26.10 -13.23
C ILE A 403 -21.51 -26.83 -14.34
N ARG A 404 -20.84 -27.92 -14.00
CA ARG A 404 -20.34 -28.89 -15.00
C ARG A 404 -21.30 -30.05 -15.10
N ILE A 405 -21.73 -30.37 -16.32
CA ILE A 405 -22.63 -31.48 -16.61
C ILE A 405 -21.82 -32.65 -17.19
N SER A 406 -22.09 -33.85 -16.69
CA SER A 406 -21.63 -35.10 -17.31
C SER A 406 -22.82 -36.03 -17.61
N THR A 407 -22.66 -36.84 -18.65
CA THR A 407 -23.65 -37.83 -19.11
C THR A 407 -22.96 -39.18 -19.25
N ASP A 408 -23.64 -40.28 -18.90
CA ASP A 408 -23.07 -41.63 -19.03
C ASP A 408 -23.13 -42.20 -20.46
N ASN A 409 -24.23 -41.97 -21.18
CA ASN A 409 -24.49 -42.51 -22.52
C ASN A 409 -24.58 -41.43 -23.60
N GLY A 410 -24.03 -40.24 -23.33
CA GLY A 410 -24.04 -39.10 -24.27
C GLY A 410 -25.40 -38.40 -24.38
N THR A 411 -25.56 -37.59 -25.42
CA THR A 411 -26.75 -36.72 -25.63
C THR A 411 -27.53 -37.01 -26.92
N VAL A 412 -27.10 -37.99 -27.72
CA VAL A 412 -27.71 -38.32 -29.01
C VAL A 412 -28.26 -39.74 -28.98
N PHE A 413 -29.53 -39.89 -29.34
CA PHE A 413 -30.23 -41.15 -29.44
C PHE A 413 -30.69 -41.43 -30.87
N LYS A 414 -31.17 -42.67 -31.09
CA LYS A 414 -31.73 -43.09 -32.37
C LYS A 414 -33.02 -43.87 -32.17
N ASN A 415 -34.04 -43.55 -32.98
CA ASN A 415 -35.32 -44.24 -33.07
C ASN A 415 -36.02 -44.42 -31.71
N GLY A 416 -35.96 -43.42 -30.82
CA GLY A 416 -36.60 -43.46 -29.51
C GLY A 416 -36.01 -44.48 -28.54
N GLN A 417 -34.83 -45.04 -28.84
CA GLN A 417 -34.17 -46.06 -28.02
C GLN A 417 -33.03 -45.48 -27.19
N GLY A 418 -32.92 -45.92 -25.94
CA GLY A 418 -31.84 -45.58 -25.02
C GLY A 418 -32.21 -44.57 -23.94
N GLN A 419 -31.30 -44.41 -22.98
CA GLN A 419 -31.40 -43.44 -21.90
C GLN A 419 -30.01 -42.97 -21.46
N SER A 420 -29.93 -41.76 -20.89
CA SER A 420 -28.69 -41.16 -20.39
C SER A 420 -28.94 -40.51 -19.03
N VAL A 421 -28.05 -40.78 -18.07
CA VAL A 421 -28.06 -40.21 -16.73
C VAL A 421 -27.20 -38.95 -16.71
N VAL A 422 -27.83 -37.83 -16.38
CA VAL A 422 -27.21 -36.51 -16.30
C VAL A 422 -26.80 -36.24 -14.86
N THR A 423 -25.51 -36.00 -14.63
CA THR A 423 -24.94 -35.70 -13.32
C THR A 423 -24.31 -34.30 -13.33
N PRO A 424 -24.85 -33.34 -12.57
CA PRO A 424 -24.30 -32.00 -12.46
C PRO A 424 -23.30 -31.91 -11.29
N THR A 425 -22.33 -31.01 -11.39
CA THR A 425 -21.38 -30.69 -10.31
C THR A 425 -21.24 -29.17 -10.21
N LEU A 426 -21.51 -28.62 -9.03
CA LEU A 426 -21.36 -27.18 -8.78
C LEU A 426 -19.93 -26.87 -8.36
N LEU A 427 -19.31 -25.91 -9.02
CA LEU A 427 -17.97 -25.43 -8.75
C LEU A 427 -17.99 -23.95 -8.38
N LYS A 428 -17.10 -23.54 -7.46
CA LYS A 428 -16.72 -22.14 -7.23
C LYS A 428 -15.21 -22.06 -7.28
N GLY A 429 -14.66 -21.54 -8.38
CA GLY A 429 -13.26 -21.76 -8.74
C GLY A 429 -12.94 -23.25 -8.91
N ASN A 430 -11.88 -23.75 -8.26
CA ASN A 430 -11.49 -25.17 -8.31
C ASN A 430 -12.13 -26.05 -7.21
N ARG A 431 -13.07 -25.51 -6.42
CA ARG A 431 -13.70 -26.24 -5.30
C ARG A 431 -15.08 -26.74 -5.69
N VAL A 432 -15.37 -28.00 -5.37
CA VAL A 432 -16.71 -28.59 -5.48
C VAL A 432 -17.56 -28.10 -4.31
N ILE A 433 -18.74 -27.57 -4.61
CA ILE A 433 -19.68 -27.01 -3.62
C ILE A 433 -20.91 -27.91 -3.54
N ASN A 434 -21.34 -28.22 -2.32
CA ASN A 434 -22.59 -28.94 -2.10
C ASN A 434 -23.79 -28.01 -2.38
N SER A 435 -24.77 -28.50 -3.13
CA SER A 435 -25.96 -27.75 -3.53
C SER A 435 -27.16 -28.67 -3.75
N GLY A 436 -28.35 -28.10 -3.67
CA GLY A 436 -29.57 -28.72 -4.17
C GLY A 436 -29.71 -28.49 -5.67
N TRP A 437 -30.36 -29.42 -6.36
CA TRP A 437 -30.56 -29.34 -7.80
C TRP A 437 -32.03 -29.15 -8.11
N ARG A 438 -32.36 -28.38 -9.14
CA ARG A 438 -33.70 -28.35 -9.73
C ARG A 438 -33.58 -28.55 -11.23
N TRP A 439 -34.36 -29.49 -11.73
CA TRP A 439 -34.37 -29.86 -13.13
C TRP A 439 -35.65 -29.39 -13.79
N SER A 440 -35.50 -28.77 -14.95
CA SER A 440 -36.61 -28.32 -15.76
C SER A 440 -36.45 -28.85 -17.18
N VAL A 441 -37.55 -29.25 -17.81
CA VAL A 441 -37.56 -29.64 -19.23
C VAL A 441 -38.44 -28.66 -19.96
N ASN A 442 -37.89 -27.96 -20.95
CA ASN A 442 -38.56 -26.89 -21.70
C ASN A 442 -39.19 -25.82 -20.78
N GLY A 443 -38.49 -25.46 -19.70
CA GLY A 443 -38.94 -24.45 -18.72
C GLY A 443 -39.93 -24.95 -17.66
N GLU A 444 -40.42 -26.20 -17.75
CA GLU A 444 -41.28 -26.79 -16.72
C GLU A 444 -40.48 -27.60 -15.69
N PHE A 445 -40.68 -27.30 -14.41
CA PHE A 445 -40.07 -28.03 -13.30
C PHE A 445 -40.43 -29.52 -13.34
N ARG A 446 -39.44 -30.39 -13.10
CA ARG A 446 -39.60 -31.85 -13.08
C ARG A 446 -39.25 -32.47 -11.74
N THR A 447 -38.05 -32.20 -11.22
CA THR A 447 -37.56 -32.88 -10.01
C THR A 447 -36.43 -32.10 -9.33
N THR A 448 -36.15 -32.46 -8.08
CA THR A 448 -34.98 -31.99 -7.31
C THR A 448 -33.93 -33.07 -7.06
N SER A 449 -33.99 -34.19 -7.78
CA SER A 449 -33.02 -35.29 -7.65
C SER A 449 -31.59 -34.85 -7.94
N SER A 450 -30.60 -35.50 -7.34
CA SER A 450 -29.18 -35.22 -7.60
C SER A 450 -28.72 -35.60 -9.01
N ARG A 451 -29.53 -36.34 -9.75
CA ARG A 451 -29.33 -36.75 -11.14
C ARG A 451 -30.66 -36.73 -11.88
N PHE A 452 -30.61 -36.58 -13.19
CA PHE A 452 -31.78 -36.68 -14.06
C PHE A 452 -31.58 -37.79 -15.08
N ILE A 453 -32.63 -38.56 -15.37
CA ILE A 453 -32.58 -39.61 -16.40
C ILE A 453 -33.35 -39.10 -17.60
N VAL A 454 -32.67 -38.94 -18.73
CA VAL A 454 -33.29 -38.62 -20.02
C VAL A 454 -33.49 -39.91 -20.78
N LYS A 455 -34.73 -40.19 -21.20
CA LYS A 455 -35.04 -41.34 -22.07
C LYS A 455 -35.43 -40.86 -23.46
N ALA A 456 -34.89 -41.51 -24.48
CA ALA A 456 -35.19 -41.18 -25.87
C ALA A 456 -36.69 -41.30 -26.18
N SER A 457 -37.38 -42.26 -25.57
CA SER A 457 -38.82 -42.47 -25.74
C SER A 457 -39.71 -41.36 -25.18
N GLU A 458 -39.16 -40.42 -24.41
CA GLU A 458 -39.91 -39.34 -23.75
C GLU A 458 -39.89 -38.02 -24.55
N PHE A 459 -39.24 -37.98 -25.72
CA PHE A 459 -39.23 -36.82 -26.63
C PHE A 459 -39.00 -37.20 -28.10
N ASN A 460 -39.46 -36.38 -29.04
CA ASN A 460 -39.45 -36.76 -30.47
C ASN A 460 -38.13 -36.49 -31.21
N GLN A 461 -37.63 -35.25 -31.13
CA GLN A 461 -36.45 -34.81 -31.90
C GLN A 461 -35.44 -34.09 -31.03
N LYS A 462 -35.93 -33.24 -30.11
CA LYS A 462 -35.08 -32.41 -29.26
C LYS A 462 -35.71 -32.27 -27.88
N MET A 463 -34.88 -32.41 -26.85
CA MET A 463 -35.20 -32.05 -25.47
C MET A 463 -34.13 -31.08 -24.96
N VAL A 464 -34.54 -29.95 -24.38
CA VAL A 464 -33.63 -29.08 -23.61
C VAL A 464 -33.87 -29.33 -22.14
N LEU A 465 -32.85 -29.88 -21.49
CA LEU A 465 -32.83 -30.12 -20.06
C LEU A 465 -32.04 -28.99 -19.40
N GLU A 466 -32.69 -28.27 -18.52
CA GLU A 466 -32.09 -27.22 -17.69
C GLU A 466 -31.86 -27.75 -16.28
N VAL A 467 -30.70 -27.42 -15.71
CA VAL A 467 -30.34 -27.72 -14.33
C VAL A 467 -29.93 -26.43 -13.63
N SER A 468 -30.57 -26.14 -12.51
CA SER A 468 -30.20 -25.04 -11.63
C SER A 468 -29.67 -25.56 -10.31
N ALA A 469 -28.61 -24.93 -9.82
CA ALA A 469 -28.00 -25.19 -8.53
C ALA A 469 -28.50 -24.20 -7.49
N TRP A 470 -28.88 -24.71 -6.33
CA TRP A 470 -29.47 -23.94 -5.24
C TRP A 470 -28.69 -24.15 -3.95
N ILE A 471 -28.29 -23.05 -3.30
CA ILE A 471 -27.67 -23.07 -1.98
C ILE A 471 -28.62 -22.33 -1.03
N GLY A 472 -29.18 -23.06 -0.06
CA GLY A 472 -30.30 -22.56 0.73
C GLY A 472 -31.53 -22.33 -0.16
N ASN A 473 -32.07 -21.11 -0.17
CA ASN A 473 -33.26 -20.75 -0.96
C ASN A 473 -32.92 -19.82 -2.14
N LYS A 474 -31.66 -19.78 -2.57
CA LYS A 474 -31.17 -18.94 -3.66
C LYS A 474 -30.60 -19.78 -4.80
N GLU A 475 -31.04 -19.50 -6.01
CA GLU A 475 -30.43 -20.01 -7.24
C GLU A 475 -29.05 -19.35 -7.43
N VAL A 476 -28.00 -20.15 -7.57
CA VAL A 476 -26.62 -19.65 -7.66
C VAL A 476 -25.99 -19.85 -9.03
N ALA A 477 -26.48 -20.80 -9.82
CA ALA A 477 -26.06 -21.05 -11.19
C ALA A 477 -27.14 -21.86 -11.92
N THR A 478 -27.22 -21.72 -13.24
CA THR A 478 -28.10 -22.48 -14.12
C THR A 478 -27.35 -22.83 -15.40
N GLU A 479 -27.57 -24.04 -15.91
CA GLU A 479 -26.94 -24.54 -17.11
C GLU A 479 -27.92 -25.41 -17.90
N GLN A 480 -27.73 -25.52 -19.22
CA GLN A 480 -28.58 -26.30 -20.10
C GLN A 480 -27.78 -27.35 -20.87
N ILE A 481 -28.41 -28.49 -21.10
CA ILE A 481 -27.91 -29.54 -21.99
C ILE A 481 -29.02 -29.98 -22.94
N THR A 482 -28.68 -30.11 -24.22
CA THR A 482 -29.61 -30.51 -25.27
C THR A 482 -29.42 -31.98 -25.61
N PHE A 483 -30.52 -32.70 -25.68
CA PHE A 483 -30.60 -34.06 -26.20
C PHE A 483 -31.30 -34.09 -27.54
N ILE A 484 -30.83 -34.96 -28.44
CA ILE A 484 -31.37 -35.12 -29.80
C ILE A 484 -31.70 -36.59 -30.02
N ASP A 485 -32.86 -36.87 -30.59
CA ASP A 485 -33.21 -38.21 -31.10
C ASP A 485 -33.37 -38.15 -32.61
N THR A 486 -32.73 -39.08 -33.31
CA THR A 486 -32.66 -39.12 -34.78
C THR A 486 -33.44 -40.32 -35.33
N SER A 487 -34.13 -40.16 -36.46
CA SER A 487 -34.86 -41.24 -37.13
C SER A 487 -34.13 -41.65 -38.43
N ASP A 488 -34.10 -42.96 -38.71
CA ASP A 488 -33.55 -43.54 -39.95
C ASP A 488 -34.41 -43.34 -41.21
N GLY A 489 -35.62 -42.79 -41.08
CA GLY A 489 -36.54 -42.60 -42.19
C GLY A 489 -37.16 -43.92 -42.69
N GLU A 490 -38.17 -43.84 -43.56
CA GLU A 490 -38.78 -45.05 -44.12
C GLU A 490 -37.85 -45.75 -45.13
N ASN A 491 -37.80 -47.08 -45.09
CA ASN A 491 -37.09 -47.88 -46.10
C ASN A 491 -37.69 -47.63 -47.49
N GLY A 492 -36.86 -47.25 -48.46
CA GLY A 492 -37.29 -47.09 -49.86
C GLY A 492 -37.80 -48.41 -50.48
N LEU A 493 -38.81 -48.32 -51.34
CA LEU A 493 -39.33 -49.47 -52.10
C LEU A 493 -38.25 -50.04 -53.05
N SER A 494 -38.03 -51.35 -53.02
CA SER A 494 -37.11 -52.02 -53.93
C SER A 494 -37.69 -52.08 -55.35
N SER A 495 -36.92 -51.64 -56.34
CA SER A 495 -37.26 -51.79 -57.76
C SER A 495 -36.47 -52.94 -58.39
N TYR A 496 -37.15 -53.80 -59.13
CA TYR A 496 -36.56 -54.92 -59.88
C TYR A 496 -36.64 -54.63 -61.37
N THR A 497 -35.48 -54.66 -62.04
CA THR A 497 -35.40 -54.46 -63.49
C THR A 497 -35.17 -55.79 -64.18
N TYR A 498 -36.05 -56.15 -65.11
CA TYR A 498 -35.95 -57.35 -65.92
C TYR A 498 -35.55 -57.02 -67.36
N TYR A 499 -34.66 -57.84 -67.92
CA TYR A 499 -34.30 -57.81 -69.33
C TYR A 499 -34.85 -59.04 -70.06
N ALA A 500 -35.34 -58.83 -71.26
CA ALA A 500 -35.77 -59.87 -72.20
C ALA A 500 -35.17 -59.58 -73.59
N TYR A 501 -35.12 -60.58 -74.46
CA TYR A 501 -34.47 -60.49 -75.77
C TYR A 501 -35.42 -60.99 -76.86
N SER A 502 -35.37 -60.40 -78.05
CA SER A 502 -36.20 -60.83 -79.18
C SER A 502 -35.48 -60.56 -80.50
N ALA A 503 -35.79 -61.35 -81.53
CA ALA A 503 -35.39 -61.07 -82.91
C ALA A 503 -36.19 -59.90 -83.52
N HIS A 504 -37.29 -59.49 -82.90
CA HIS A 504 -38.26 -58.54 -83.44
C HIS A 504 -38.33 -57.24 -82.65
N ALA A 505 -38.61 -56.13 -83.35
CA ALA A 505 -38.61 -54.79 -82.77
C ALA A 505 -39.72 -54.54 -81.75
N ASP A 506 -40.81 -55.29 -81.85
CA ASP A 506 -41.97 -55.25 -80.95
C ASP A 506 -41.87 -56.28 -79.80
N GLY A 507 -40.77 -57.03 -79.73
CA GLY A 507 -40.50 -57.96 -78.64
C GLY A 507 -41.20 -59.30 -78.72
N ARG A 508 -42.00 -59.57 -79.77
CA ARG A 508 -42.69 -60.87 -79.90
C ARG A 508 -41.68 -62.03 -79.90
N ASP A 509 -42.11 -63.19 -79.44
CA ASP A 509 -41.23 -64.35 -79.21
C ASP A 509 -40.06 -64.04 -78.25
N MET A 510 -40.33 -63.26 -77.19
CA MET A 510 -39.28 -62.89 -76.23
C MET A 510 -38.69 -64.09 -75.50
N THR A 511 -37.39 -64.02 -75.26
CA THR A 511 -36.63 -64.96 -74.45
C THR A 511 -36.01 -64.25 -73.25
N THR A 512 -35.76 -64.97 -72.15
CA THR A 512 -35.12 -64.39 -70.96
C THR A 512 -33.60 -64.34 -71.06
N LEU A 513 -33.03 -65.00 -72.07
CA LEU A 513 -31.60 -65.01 -72.41
C LEU A 513 -31.45 -64.77 -73.92
N PRO A 514 -30.38 -64.10 -74.35
CA PRO A 514 -30.16 -63.85 -75.76
C PRO A 514 -29.88 -65.17 -76.48
N VAL A 515 -30.63 -65.43 -77.55
CA VAL A 515 -30.41 -66.55 -78.47
C VAL A 515 -29.87 -66.04 -79.81
N GLU A 516 -29.30 -66.94 -80.61
CA GLU A 516 -28.84 -66.60 -81.96
C GLU A 516 -29.98 -65.98 -82.78
N GLY A 517 -29.75 -64.76 -83.30
CA GLY A 517 -30.78 -63.96 -83.99
C GLY A 517 -31.47 -62.89 -83.13
N SER A 518 -31.25 -62.86 -81.81
CA SER A 518 -31.76 -61.78 -80.95
C SER A 518 -31.14 -60.44 -81.37
N ALA A 519 -31.98 -59.48 -81.74
CA ALA A 519 -31.56 -58.16 -82.22
C ALA A 519 -32.05 -57.01 -81.35
N TYR A 520 -33.07 -57.26 -80.50
CA TYR A 520 -33.72 -56.29 -79.64
C TYR A 520 -33.70 -56.77 -78.18
N ILE A 521 -33.47 -55.84 -77.25
CA ILE A 521 -33.51 -56.06 -75.81
C ILE A 521 -34.67 -55.23 -75.24
N GLY A 522 -35.51 -55.89 -74.48
CA GLY A 522 -36.64 -55.31 -73.77
C GLY A 522 -36.26 -55.07 -72.32
N GLN A 523 -36.60 -53.91 -71.78
CA GLN A 523 -36.46 -53.60 -70.36
C GLN A 523 -37.82 -53.31 -69.72
N ALA A 524 -38.09 -53.92 -68.57
CA ALA A 524 -39.24 -53.63 -67.74
C ALA A 524 -38.80 -53.45 -66.28
N THR A 525 -39.38 -52.48 -65.58
CA THR A 525 -39.10 -52.23 -64.16
C THR A 525 -40.39 -52.40 -63.36
N VAL A 526 -40.33 -53.21 -62.30
CA VAL A 526 -41.47 -53.49 -61.42
C VAL A 526 -41.05 -53.42 -59.95
N THR A 527 -42.01 -53.18 -59.07
CA THR A 527 -41.78 -53.07 -57.62
C THR A 527 -42.15 -54.34 -56.85
N ASN A 528 -42.78 -55.32 -57.52
CA ASN A 528 -43.26 -56.56 -56.89
C ASN A 528 -42.30 -57.75 -57.03
N GLY A 529 -41.15 -57.58 -57.70
CA GLY A 529 -40.17 -58.65 -57.91
C GLY A 529 -40.67 -59.83 -58.77
N VAL A 530 -41.73 -59.62 -59.56
CA VAL A 530 -42.26 -60.62 -60.49
C VAL A 530 -41.97 -60.19 -61.92
N ARG A 531 -41.25 -61.05 -62.67
CA ARG A 531 -40.93 -60.79 -64.07
C ARG A 531 -42.23 -60.62 -64.90
N PRO A 532 -42.39 -59.52 -65.65
CA PRO A 532 -43.53 -59.37 -66.55
C PRO A 532 -43.53 -60.48 -67.63
N PRO A 533 -44.67 -61.16 -67.84
CA PRO A 533 -44.75 -62.32 -68.72
C PRO A 533 -45.07 -61.95 -70.17
N SER A 534 -45.50 -60.71 -70.47
CA SER A 534 -45.80 -60.26 -71.82
C SER A 534 -44.66 -59.42 -72.40
N HIS A 535 -44.40 -59.56 -73.68
CA HIS A 535 -43.44 -58.71 -74.39
C HIS A 535 -43.88 -57.25 -74.45
N THR A 536 -45.18 -56.97 -74.39
CA THR A 536 -45.73 -55.60 -74.38
C THR A 536 -45.42 -54.83 -73.09
N ASP A 537 -45.03 -55.53 -72.03
CA ASP A 537 -44.67 -54.92 -70.74
C ASP A 537 -43.22 -54.40 -70.71
N TYR A 538 -42.43 -54.71 -71.76
CA TYR A 538 -41.05 -54.28 -71.92
C TYR A 538 -40.97 -53.16 -72.96
N VAL A 539 -40.08 -52.21 -72.72
CA VAL A 539 -39.68 -51.21 -73.72
C VAL A 539 -38.50 -51.78 -74.49
N TRP A 540 -38.66 -51.93 -75.80
CA TRP A 540 -37.69 -52.61 -76.66
C TRP A 540 -36.77 -51.63 -77.38
N ALA A 541 -35.47 -51.96 -77.40
CA ALA A 541 -34.45 -51.24 -78.13
C ALA A 541 -33.58 -52.22 -78.93
N LYS A 542 -33.20 -51.85 -80.16
CA LYS A 542 -32.26 -52.64 -80.96
C LYS A 542 -30.88 -52.57 -80.31
N PHE A 543 -30.34 -53.69 -79.84
CA PHE A 543 -29.02 -53.74 -79.19
C PHE A 543 -27.94 -54.38 -80.05
N LYS A 544 -28.32 -54.96 -81.20
CA LYS A 544 -27.38 -55.48 -82.19
C LYS A 544 -27.13 -54.43 -83.27
N GLY A 545 -25.96 -53.79 -83.23
CA GLY A 545 -25.40 -53.00 -84.34
C GLY A 545 -24.75 -53.89 -85.39
N ASP A 546 -24.58 -53.41 -86.62
CA ASP A 546 -24.11 -54.21 -87.75
C ASP A 546 -22.59 -54.57 -87.71
N ASP A 547 -21.82 -54.07 -86.72
CA ASP A 547 -20.36 -54.29 -86.64
C ASP A 547 -19.72 -54.24 -85.22
N GLY A 548 -20.50 -54.24 -84.13
CA GLY A 548 -20.02 -54.65 -82.80
C GLY A 548 -18.80 -53.91 -82.20
N LYS A 549 -18.51 -52.66 -82.58
CA LYS A 549 -17.44 -51.85 -81.97
C LYS A 549 -17.98 -50.53 -81.41
N ILE A 550 -17.69 -50.28 -80.13
CA ILE A 550 -17.73 -48.93 -79.53
C ILE A 550 -16.58 -48.14 -80.18
N ASN A 551 -16.87 -46.98 -80.77
CA ASN A 551 -15.82 -46.12 -81.31
C ASN A 551 -15.19 -45.28 -80.19
N THR A 552 -13.97 -44.80 -80.41
CA THR A 552 -13.14 -44.08 -79.43
C THR A 552 -13.85 -42.86 -78.82
N GLN A 553 -14.76 -42.24 -79.56
CA GLN A 553 -15.50 -41.04 -79.15
C GLN A 553 -16.56 -41.34 -78.08
N GLN A 554 -17.18 -42.52 -78.13
CA GLN A 554 -18.16 -42.96 -77.12
C GLN A 554 -17.50 -43.39 -75.80
N LEU A 555 -16.25 -43.89 -75.86
CA LEU A 555 -15.48 -44.24 -74.66
C LEU A 555 -15.05 -42.98 -73.88
N GLU A 556 -14.75 -41.90 -74.58
CA GLU A 556 -14.35 -40.62 -74.00
C GLU A 556 -15.52 -39.91 -73.28
N GLU A 557 -16.73 -39.96 -73.84
CA GLU A 557 -17.94 -39.41 -73.20
C GLU A 557 -18.38 -40.21 -71.95
N ILE A 558 -18.15 -41.52 -71.93
CA ILE A 558 -18.44 -42.37 -70.76
C ILE A 558 -17.43 -42.09 -69.65
N ASN A 559 -16.14 -41.94 -69.97
CA ASN A 559 -15.11 -41.61 -68.99
C ASN A 559 -15.30 -40.20 -68.39
N GLN A 560 -15.67 -39.19 -69.18
CA GLN A 560 -16.00 -37.85 -68.66
C GLN A 560 -17.24 -37.83 -67.75
N LYS A 561 -18.23 -38.70 -67.97
CA LYS A 561 -19.42 -38.83 -67.11
C LYS A 561 -19.18 -39.65 -65.83
N ILE A 562 -18.14 -40.48 -65.80
CA ILE A 562 -17.76 -41.27 -64.62
C ILE A 562 -16.88 -40.42 -63.68
N GLU A 563 -15.89 -39.69 -64.21
CA GLU A 563 -15.02 -38.85 -63.38
C GLU A 563 -15.73 -37.62 -62.79
N SER A 564 -16.80 -37.11 -63.41
CA SER A 564 -17.58 -35.96 -62.89
C SER A 564 -18.61 -36.31 -61.81
N LYS A 565 -18.78 -37.60 -61.46
CA LYS A 565 -19.75 -38.06 -60.44
C LYS A 565 -19.12 -38.72 -59.20
N ALA A 566 -17.79 -38.75 -59.13
CA ALA A 566 -17.07 -39.46 -58.08
C ALA A 566 -16.34 -38.58 -57.05
N ASP A 567 -16.58 -37.26 -57.01
CA ASP A 567 -16.04 -36.40 -55.94
C ASP A 567 -17.16 -35.77 -55.12
N ASN A 568 -17.68 -36.56 -54.18
CA ASN A 568 -18.55 -36.11 -53.07
C ASN A 568 -17.98 -36.54 -51.73
N THR A 569 -16.66 -36.44 -51.58
CA THR A 569 -15.98 -36.54 -50.29
C THR A 569 -15.51 -35.14 -49.91
N LEU A 570 -16.14 -34.55 -48.90
CA LEU A 570 -15.51 -33.50 -48.09
C LEU A 570 -14.12 -34.01 -47.70
N THR A 571 -13.07 -33.39 -48.22
CA THR A 571 -11.72 -33.82 -47.90
C THR A 571 -11.46 -33.57 -46.41
N GLN A 572 -10.68 -34.45 -45.78
CA GLN A 572 -10.27 -34.33 -44.37
C GLN A 572 -9.67 -32.95 -44.07
N GLU A 573 -9.07 -32.30 -45.07
CA GLU A 573 -8.56 -30.92 -45.00
C GLU A 573 -9.66 -29.86 -44.91
N GLN A 574 -10.80 -30.02 -45.59
CA GLN A 574 -11.95 -29.10 -45.46
C GLN A 574 -12.64 -29.24 -44.10
N LEU A 575 -12.70 -30.46 -43.54
CA LEU A 575 -13.22 -30.70 -42.20
C LEU A 575 -12.27 -30.16 -41.11
N ASN A 576 -10.96 -30.34 -41.29
CA ASN A 576 -9.95 -29.78 -40.42
C ASN A 576 -9.91 -28.24 -40.50
N ALA A 577 -10.05 -27.64 -41.69
CA ALA A 577 -10.10 -26.20 -41.87
C ALA A 577 -11.38 -25.56 -41.27
N LEU A 578 -12.51 -26.28 -41.29
CA LEU A 578 -13.74 -25.82 -40.62
C LEU A 578 -13.63 -25.94 -39.08
N SER A 579 -13.01 -27.01 -38.59
CA SER A 579 -12.75 -27.23 -37.15
C SER A 579 -11.70 -26.25 -36.61
N GLU A 580 -10.69 -25.93 -37.41
CA GLU A 580 -9.68 -24.89 -37.12
C GLU A 580 -10.31 -23.50 -37.14
N LYS A 581 -11.19 -23.18 -38.11
CA LYS A 581 -11.99 -21.95 -38.08
C LYS A 581 -12.95 -21.88 -36.89
N ALA A 582 -13.60 -22.98 -36.51
CA ALA A 582 -14.49 -23.03 -35.34
C ALA A 582 -13.70 -22.87 -34.03
N GLY A 583 -12.52 -23.48 -33.93
CA GLY A 583 -11.59 -23.30 -32.81
C GLY A 583 -11.00 -21.89 -32.72
N ILE A 584 -10.69 -21.25 -33.85
CA ILE A 584 -10.23 -19.84 -33.90
C ILE A 584 -11.37 -18.89 -33.53
N ILE A 585 -12.59 -19.10 -34.02
CA ILE A 585 -13.77 -18.29 -33.67
C ILE A 585 -14.13 -18.48 -32.19
N GLN A 586 -14.03 -19.70 -31.66
CA GLN A 586 -14.24 -19.98 -30.24
C GLN A 586 -13.13 -19.41 -29.37
N ALA A 587 -11.86 -19.49 -29.79
CA ALA A 587 -10.75 -18.85 -29.11
C ALA A 587 -10.84 -17.31 -29.20
N GLU A 588 -11.36 -16.73 -30.29
CA GLU A 588 -11.63 -15.30 -30.43
C GLU A 588 -12.86 -14.85 -29.62
N LEU A 589 -13.89 -15.68 -29.48
CA LEU A 589 -15.05 -15.43 -28.61
C LEU A 589 -14.71 -15.62 -27.14
N GLU A 590 -13.89 -16.61 -26.78
CA GLU A 590 -13.34 -16.82 -25.44
C GLU A 590 -12.29 -15.75 -25.12
N ALA A 591 -11.49 -15.29 -26.09
CA ALA A 591 -10.57 -14.15 -25.94
C ALA A 591 -11.33 -12.81 -25.87
N LYS A 592 -12.42 -12.60 -26.63
CA LYS A 592 -13.29 -11.42 -26.48
C LYS A 592 -14.08 -11.47 -25.19
N ALA A 593 -14.64 -12.62 -24.80
CA ALA A 593 -15.36 -12.77 -23.54
C ALA A 593 -14.43 -12.68 -22.35
N SER A 594 -13.20 -13.23 -22.42
CA SER A 594 -12.18 -13.03 -21.40
C SER A 594 -11.58 -11.64 -21.45
N MET A 595 -11.55 -10.93 -22.57
CA MET A 595 -11.08 -9.54 -22.63
C MET A 595 -12.16 -8.54 -22.24
N ASP A 596 -13.45 -8.82 -22.44
CA ASP A 596 -14.57 -8.07 -21.88
C ASP A 596 -14.72 -8.36 -20.38
N THR A 597 -14.55 -9.61 -19.95
CA THR A 597 -14.52 -9.99 -18.53
C THR A 597 -13.25 -9.49 -17.83
N VAL A 598 -12.09 -9.47 -18.49
CA VAL A 598 -10.84 -8.89 -17.97
C VAL A 598 -10.88 -7.37 -18.04
N SER A 599 -11.52 -6.76 -19.04
CA SER A 599 -11.73 -5.30 -19.08
C SER A 599 -12.77 -4.87 -18.05
N GLN A 600 -13.78 -5.70 -17.78
CA GLN A 600 -14.73 -5.50 -16.72
C GLN A 600 -14.10 -5.79 -15.35
N TRP A 601 -13.23 -6.77 -15.20
CA TRP A 601 -12.40 -6.96 -14.01
C TRP A 601 -11.36 -5.87 -13.87
N PHE A 602 -10.83 -5.29 -14.95
CA PHE A 602 -9.89 -4.17 -14.91
C PHE A 602 -10.62 -2.87 -14.63
N ALA A 603 -11.87 -2.73 -15.06
CA ALA A 603 -12.76 -1.62 -14.71
C ALA A 603 -13.29 -1.76 -13.28
N GLU A 604 -13.64 -2.96 -12.83
CA GLU A 604 -14.01 -3.28 -11.45
C GLU A 604 -12.80 -3.28 -10.52
N PHE A 605 -11.60 -3.61 -11.01
CA PHE A 605 -10.33 -3.46 -10.30
C PHE A 605 -9.88 -2.00 -10.30
N GLN A 606 -10.06 -1.23 -11.37
CA GLN A 606 -9.85 0.22 -11.36
C GLN A 606 -10.90 0.92 -10.51
N GLN A 607 -12.14 0.42 -10.49
CA GLN A 607 -13.21 0.92 -9.64
C GLN A 607 -12.95 0.48 -8.20
N PHE A 608 -12.44 -0.72 -7.92
CA PHE A 608 -11.97 -1.18 -6.62
C PHE A 608 -10.67 -0.50 -6.20
N VAL A 609 -9.80 -0.06 -7.11
CA VAL A 609 -8.61 0.75 -6.85
C VAL A 609 -9.00 2.22 -6.70
N LYS A 610 -10.12 2.68 -7.29
CA LYS A 610 -10.71 4.01 -7.05
C LYS A 610 -11.56 4.05 -5.79
N ASP A 611 -12.27 2.98 -5.48
CA ASP A 611 -13.06 2.75 -4.28
C ASP A 611 -12.14 2.37 -3.14
N ASN A 612 -10.99 1.72 -3.38
CA ASN A 612 -9.87 1.66 -2.46
C ASN A 612 -8.97 2.85 -2.53
N ALA A 613 -8.96 3.71 -3.54
CA ALA A 613 -8.32 5.01 -3.42
C ALA A 613 -9.24 5.94 -2.64
N ALA A 614 -10.55 5.75 -2.68
CA ALA A 614 -11.55 6.42 -1.87
C ALA A 614 -11.60 5.81 -0.47
N ASP A 615 -11.38 4.50 -0.30
CA ASP A 615 -11.29 3.78 0.99
C ASP A 615 -9.87 3.81 1.55
N LYS A 616 -8.83 4.04 0.74
CA LYS A 616 -7.48 4.45 1.14
C LYS A 616 -7.44 5.95 1.34
N THR A 617 -8.26 6.77 0.68
CA THR A 617 -8.45 8.16 1.09
C THR A 617 -9.29 8.21 2.35
N LEU A 618 -10.26 7.31 2.55
CA LEU A 618 -11.05 7.16 3.76
C LEU A 618 -10.27 6.40 4.83
N SER A 619 -9.29 5.56 4.50
CA SER A 619 -8.43 4.83 5.44
C SER A 619 -7.14 5.59 5.71
N GLU A 620 -6.63 6.41 4.80
CA GLU A 620 -5.62 7.44 5.06
C GLU A 620 -6.27 8.65 5.71
N GLN A 621 -7.55 8.98 5.45
CA GLN A 621 -8.34 9.91 6.26
C GLN A 621 -8.74 9.25 7.56
N ASN A 622 -9.02 7.95 7.64
CA ASN A 622 -9.29 7.26 8.91
C ASN A 622 -7.99 6.97 9.65
N LEU A 623 -6.82 6.93 9.00
CA LEU A 623 -5.49 6.81 9.59
C LEU A 623 -4.95 8.20 9.91
N LEU A 624 -5.28 9.26 9.16
CA LEU A 624 -5.14 10.66 9.57
C LEU A 624 -6.11 10.95 10.70
N THR A 625 -7.32 10.42 10.70
CA THR A 625 -8.33 10.55 11.76
C THR A 625 -8.00 9.59 12.90
N LEU A 626 -7.31 8.45 12.70
CA LEU A 626 -6.82 7.56 13.75
C LEU A 626 -5.48 8.04 14.32
N THR A 627 -4.65 8.73 13.55
CA THR A 627 -3.42 9.40 14.00
C THR A 627 -3.77 10.74 14.62
N GLN A 628 -4.80 11.45 14.14
CA GLN A 628 -5.45 12.58 14.81
C GLN A 628 -6.32 12.11 15.98
N ARG A 629 -6.83 10.86 16.01
CA ARG A 629 -7.46 10.20 17.18
C ARG A 629 -6.49 9.59 18.15
N VAL A 630 -5.27 9.24 17.78
CA VAL A 630 -4.21 8.83 18.70
C VAL A 630 -3.50 10.07 19.25
N ALA A 631 -3.28 11.09 18.42
CA ALA A 631 -2.97 12.44 18.88
C ALA A 631 -4.14 13.07 19.67
N SER A 632 -5.40 12.64 19.47
CA SER A 632 -6.55 12.96 20.35
C SER A 632 -6.96 11.89 21.34
N ILE A 633 -6.13 10.87 21.54
CA ILE A 633 -6.15 10.03 22.73
C ILE A 633 -5.12 10.55 23.74
N ASP A 634 -4.06 11.22 23.27
CA ASP A 634 -3.29 12.21 24.06
C ASP A 634 -4.03 13.56 24.21
N VAL A 635 -4.97 13.86 23.31
CA VAL A 635 -5.95 14.97 23.40
C VAL A 635 -7.37 14.42 23.69
N ASN A 636 -7.49 13.39 24.54
CA ASN A 636 -8.78 12.95 25.11
C ASN A 636 -9.32 13.94 26.17
N LEU A 637 -9.02 15.22 25.94
CA LEU A 637 -9.54 16.41 26.58
C LEU A 637 -10.23 17.35 25.56
N GLY A 638 -10.39 16.99 24.28
CA GLY A 638 -10.72 17.98 23.24
C GLY A 638 -11.50 17.55 21.98
N ASP A 639 -12.37 16.55 22.03
CA ASP A 639 -13.31 16.29 20.92
C ASP A 639 -14.37 17.41 20.83
N MET A 640 -14.25 18.26 19.80
CA MET A 640 -15.29 18.81 18.91
C MET A 640 -16.68 19.21 19.45
N ALA A 641 -16.76 19.50 20.73
CA ALA A 641 -17.58 20.60 21.20
C ALA A 641 -16.80 21.33 22.29
N GLN A 642 -16.59 22.64 22.15
CA GLN A 642 -16.14 23.44 23.29
C GLN A 642 -17.28 23.46 24.30
N ARG A 643 -17.25 22.51 25.24
CA ARG A 643 -18.20 22.44 26.35
C ARG A 643 -17.58 23.11 27.57
N TRP A 644 -17.93 24.37 27.79
CA TRP A 644 -17.68 25.02 29.07
C TRP A 644 -18.76 24.58 30.05
N SER A 645 -18.38 23.81 31.07
CA SER A 645 -19.32 23.36 32.11
C SER A 645 -19.10 24.17 33.39
N PHE A 646 -20.18 24.75 33.89
CA PHE A 646 -20.30 25.41 35.19
C PHE A 646 -21.09 24.50 36.14
N LEU A 647 -21.18 24.85 37.43
CA LEU A 647 -21.94 24.07 38.44
C LEU A 647 -23.36 23.74 37.96
N ASP A 648 -24.11 24.74 37.48
CA ASP A 648 -25.53 24.59 37.13
C ASP A 648 -25.82 24.69 35.62
N SER A 649 -24.84 25.12 34.82
CA SER A 649 -25.03 25.40 33.40
C SER A 649 -23.88 24.93 32.53
N TYR A 650 -24.10 24.90 31.23
CA TYR A 650 -23.07 24.61 30.23
C TYR A 650 -23.24 25.51 29.01
N MET A 651 -22.12 25.76 28.34
CA MET A 651 -22.07 26.28 26.97
C MET A 651 -21.41 25.23 26.10
N LYS A 652 -21.94 24.94 24.91
CA LYS A 652 -21.45 23.92 23.98
C LYS A 652 -21.44 24.51 22.57
N ALA A 653 -20.27 24.67 21.95
CA ALA A 653 -20.16 25.02 20.52
C ALA A 653 -19.82 23.76 19.71
N GLY A 654 -20.65 23.37 18.73
CA GLY A 654 -20.42 22.19 17.88
C GLY A 654 -21.26 22.21 16.60
N GLU A 655 -21.37 21.08 15.89
CA GLU A 655 -22.08 20.98 14.60
C GLU A 655 -23.57 21.38 14.66
N GLU A 656 -24.22 21.24 15.82
CA GLU A 656 -25.60 21.70 16.04
C GLU A 656 -25.72 23.21 16.31
N GLY A 657 -24.61 23.96 16.22
CA GLY A 657 -24.51 25.36 16.56
C GLY A 657 -23.98 25.63 17.98
N LEU A 658 -24.16 26.87 18.45
CA LEU A 658 -23.81 27.29 19.81
C LEU A 658 -25.00 27.06 20.75
N ILE A 659 -24.80 26.29 21.82
CA ILE A 659 -25.81 25.97 22.83
C ILE A 659 -25.41 26.56 24.18
N ILE A 660 -26.35 27.16 24.89
CA ILE A 660 -26.20 27.56 26.29
C ILE A 660 -27.38 26.95 27.05
N GLY A 661 -27.14 26.13 28.07
CA GLY A 661 -28.22 25.42 28.78
C GLY A 661 -27.91 25.11 30.23
N LYS A 662 -28.93 24.73 31.00
CA LYS A 662 -28.75 24.21 32.36
C LYS A 662 -28.41 22.73 32.35
N ASN A 663 -27.59 22.29 33.30
CA ASN A 663 -27.19 20.89 33.41
C ASN A 663 -28.38 19.96 33.75
N ASP A 664 -29.42 20.50 34.38
CA ASP A 664 -30.67 19.79 34.71
C ASP A 664 -31.63 19.62 33.52
N GLY A 665 -31.30 20.20 32.35
CA GLY A 665 -32.12 20.13 31.15
C GLY A 665 -33.38 21.03 31.17
N SER A 666 -33.56 21.86 32.19
CA SER A 666 -34.78 22.68 32.36
C SER A 666 -34.91 23.81 31.34
N SER A 667 -33.80 24.31 30.80
CA SER A 667 -33.80 25.37 29.78
C SER A 667 -32.52 25.39 28.95
N SER A 668 -32.62 25.70 27.65
CA SER A 668 -31.47 25.96 26.79
C SER A 668 -31.77 26.91 25.64
N VAL A 669 -30.74 27.53 25.08
CA VAL A 669 -30.79 28.33 23.85
C VAL A 669 -29.83 27.69 22.86
N ARG A 670 -30.25 27.49 21.61
CA ARG A 670 -29.43 26.96 20.52
C ARG A 670 -29.40 27.98 19.38
N VAL A 671 -28.20 28.32 18.90
CA VAL A 671 -27.94 29.19 17.75
C VAL A 671 -27.31 28.34 16.66
N SER A 672 -28.09 27.96 15.65
CA SER A 672 -27.60 27.29 14.44
C SER A 672 -27.42 28.28 13.30
N ASP A 673 -26.92 27.80 12.16
CA ASP A 673 -26.70 28.55 10.92
C ASP A 673 -27.91 29.38 10.45
N ASN A 674 -29.12 28.85 10.61
CA ASN A 674 -30.36 29.44 10.07
C ASN A 674 -31.47 29.64 11.13
N ARG A 675 -31.20 29.36 12.41
CA ARG A 675 -32.21 29.40 13.47
C ARG A 675 -31.63 29.67 14.86
N ILE A 676 -32.29 30.56 15.61
CA ILE A 676 -32.08 30.70 17.07
C ILE A 676 -33.30 30.13 17.77
N SER A 677 -33.13 29.09 18.59
CA SER A 677 -34.21 28.37 19.27
C SER A 677 -34.06 28.46 20.79
N PHE A 678 -35.17 28.70 21.48
CA PHE A 678 -35.27 28.71 22.93
C PHE A 678 -36.05 27.48 23.39
N TYR A 679 -35.47 26.68 24.27
CA TYR A 679 -36.05 25.45 24.81
C TYR A 679 -36.34 25.57 26.30
N SER A 680 -37.47 25.02 26.74
CA SER A 680 -37.81 24.78 28.14
C SER A 680 -38.28 23.34 28.31
N ALA A 681 -37.68 22.61 29.26
CA ALA A 681 -37.92 21.19 29.49
C ALA A 681 -37.87 20.32 28.22
N GLY A 682 -36.98 20.66 27.28
CA GLY A 682 -36.81 19.96 26.01
C GLY A 682 -37.78 20.35 24.89
N GLN A 683 -38.77 21.21 25.13
CA GLN A 683 -39.68 21.74 24.09
C GLN A 683 -39.22 23.12 23.61
N GLU A 684 -39.25 23.36 22.30
CA GLU A 684 -38.99 24.68 21.71
C GLU A 684 -40.18 25.60 22.00
N VAL A 685 -39.96 26.73 22.68
CA VAL A 685 -41.01 27.67 23.11
C VAL A 685 -40.96 29.02 22.37
N ALA A 686 -39.84 29.29 21.70
CA ALA A 686 -39.67 30.45 20.83
C ALA A 686 -38.52 30.20 19.85
N TYR A 687 -38.57 30.82 18.66
CA TYR A 687 -37.44 30.81 17.75
C TYR A 687 -37.40 32.03 16.81
N ILE A 688 -36.23 32.28 16.24
CA ILE A 688 -36.00 33.25 15.16
C ILE A 688 -35.48 32.47 13.95
N SER A 689 -36.18 32.53 12.81
CA SER A 689 -35.73 31.93 11.55
C SER A 689 -36.36 32.64 10.35
N GLY A 690 -35.62 32.78 9.25
CA GLY A 690 -36.14 33.37 8.01
C GLY A 690 -36.68 34.81 8.15
N GLY A 691 -36.17 35.58 9.12
CA GLY A 691 -36.65 36.94 9.42
C GLY A 691 -37.93 37.00 10.26
N VAL A 692 -38.44 35.86 10.74
CA VAL A 692 -39.63 35.76 11.60
C VAL A 692 -39.21 35.39 13.03
N LEU A 693 -39.78 36.09 14.02
CA LEU A 693 -39.75 35.72 15.43
C LEU A 693 -41.09 35.07 15.78
N GLN A 694 -41.07 33.80 16.19
CA GLN A 694 -42.23 33.10 16.75
C GLN A 694 -42.02 32.92 18.26
N ILE A 695 -43.06 33.22 19.04
CA ILE A 695 -43.12 32.98 20.49
C ILE A 695 -44.47 32.33 20.77
N ASP A 696 -44.48 31.15 21.37
CA ASP A 696 -45.74 30.43 21.63
C ASP A 696 -46.56 31.12 22.74
N ASN A 697 -45.89 31.62 23.78
CA ASN A 697 -46.49 32.41 24.85
C ASN A 697 -45.53 33.51 25.32
N GLY A 698 -45.81 34.78 24.96
CA GLY A 698 -44.99 35.93 25.32
C GLY A 698 -45.73 36.92 26.23
N VAL A 699 -45.08 37.36 27.31
CA VAL A 699 -45.58 38.44 28.18
C VAL A 699 -44.71 39.67 28.01
N PHE A 700 -45.27 40.73 27.43
CA PHE A 700 -44.61 42.05 27.32
C PHE A 700 -45.02 42.91 28.51
N THR A 701 -44.09 43.17 29.43
CA THR A 701 -44.40 43.80 30.73
C THR A 701 -44.35 45.33 30.74
N LYS A 702 -43.84 45.95 29.67
CA LYS A 702 -43.72 47.42 29.56
C LYS A 702 -44.42 47.95 28.33
N THR A 703 -43.83 47.69 27.16
CA THR A 703 -44.32 48.22 25.89
C THR A 703 -44.08 47.24 24.75
N LEU A 704 -45.02 47.08 23.82
CA LEU A 704 -44.87 46.42 22.54
C LEU A 704 -45.22 47.42 21.43
N GLN A 705 -44.27 47.77 20.57
CA GLN A 705 -44.51 48.68 19.45
C GLN A 705 -44.53 47.93 18.12
N ILE A 706 -45.66 48.01 17.43
CA ILE A 706 -45.87 47.43 16.10
C ILE A 706 -46.11 48.60 15.13
N GLY A 707 -45.11 48.86 14.29
CA GLY A 707 -45.11 50.03 13.40
C GLY A 707 -45.13 51.34 14.17
N ARG A 708 -46.12 52.21 13.87
CA ARG A 708 -46.28 53.52 14.54
C ARG A 708 -47.15 53.46 15.80
N PHE A 709 -47.56 52.27 16.25
CA PHE A 709 -48.43 52.10 17.40
C PHE A 709 -47.70 51.32 18.49
N ARG A 710 -47.65 51.88 19.69
CA ARG A 710 -47.05 51.29 20.88
C ARG A 710 -48.14 50.97 21.88
N GLU A 711 -48.34 49.70 22.16
CA GLU A 711 -49.07 49.27 23.35
C GLU A 711 -48.14 49.40 24.56
N GLU A 712 -48.57 50.08 25.61
CA GLU A 712 -47.81 50.24 26.84
C GLU A 712 -48.71 50.23 28.08
N GLN A 713 -48.18 49.74 29.20
CA GLN A 713 -48.88 49.83 30.48
C GLN A 713 -49.12 51.29 30.84
N TYR A 714 -50.34 51.62 31.23
CA TYR A 714 -50.73 52.98 31.54
C TYR A 714 -50.09 53.43 32.85
N HIS A 715 -49.29 54.50 32.80
CA HIS A 715 -48.51 54.95 33.96
C HIS A 715 -49.34 55.40 35.18
N LEU A 716 -50.66 55.63 35.01
CA LEU A 716 -51.57 55.93 36.13
C LEU A 716 -52.38 54.72 36.61
N ASN A 717 -52.42 53.62 35.84
CA ASN A 717 -53.11 52.39 36.22
C ASN A 717 -52.37 51.18 35.63
N LEU A 718 -51.67 50.45 36.48
CA LEU A 718 -50.84 49.31 36.09
C LEU A 718 -51.67 48.11 35.60
N ASP A 719 -52.99 48.08 35.84
CA ASP A 719 -53.90 47.04 35.35
C ASP A 719 -54.50 47.37 33.97
N MET A 720 -54.05 48.45 33.32
CA MET A 720 -54.56 48.89 32.02
C MET A 720 -53.42 49.08 31.02
N ASN A 721 -53.59 48.57 29.79
CA ASN A 721 -52.75 48.91 28.65
C ASN A 721 -53.39 50.02 27.81
N VAL A 722 -52.55 50.89 27.24
CA VAL A 722 -52.96 51.91 26.27
C VAL A 722 -52.16 51.74 24.98
N ILE A 723 -52.81 52.01 23.84
CA ILE A 723 -52.13 52.06 22.53
C ILE A 723 -51.88 53.52 22.17
N ARG A 724 -50.62 53.91 21.97
CA ARG A 724 -50.20 55.26 21.58
C ARG A 724 -49.61 55.27 20.18
N TYR A 725 -49.96 56.27 19.39
CA TYR A 725 -49.26 56.55 18.15
C TYR A 725 -47.95 57.30 18.43
N VAL A 726 -46.85 56.84 17.85
CA VAL A 726 -45.48 57.36 18.08
C VAL A 726 -44.74 57.69 16.78
N GLY A 727 -45.45 57.79 15.66
CA GLY A 727 -44.89 58.38 14.45
C GLY A 727 -44.70 59.88 14.67
N GLY A 728 -43.45 60.36 14.61
CA GLY A 728 -43.18 61.80 14.62
C GLY A 728 -43.95 62.51 13.51
N ILE A 729 -44.39 63.75 13.79
CA ILE A 729 -44.84 64.69 12.77
C ILE A 729 -43.62 65.14 11.96
#